data_AF-A0A4Y1RHT9-F1
#
_entry.id   AF-A0A4Y1RHT9-F1
#
_cell.length_a   1.000
_cell.length_b   1.000
_cell.length_c   1.000
_cell.angle_alpha   90.00
_cell.angle_beta   90.00
_cell.angle_gamma   90.00
#
_symmetry.space_group_name_H-M   'P 1'
#
loop_
_entity.id
_entity.type
_entity.pdbx_description
1 polymer ?
#
loop_
_entity_poly.entity_id
_entity_poly.type
_entity_poly.pdbx_seq_one_letter_code
_entity_poly.pdbx_strand_id
1 'polypeptide(L)'
;MITSSSFPLLCLTVSILFLLPLPSSYSADPDPLQDLCVADLSASTPADYNFPCKPISEITSDDFFFDGLTKPGNKTKVFGVSVSAGNVLTFPGLNTLGISLNRVGFAPRGIVPPHSHPRASEVGVVMEGKILTGFVTTKNVFYSKVLTAGEVFVIPRGLIHFQLNVGEGEALEFTAFNSHLPGSAAVPLNLFSATPSISDHVLTKTFLVGEDIIDNIRSKFRGRAHMAGRLVVALMAQPCTLATPPSAVAAISLKLSRAAILRPPPSYAPPSLSTRTITMNINSQEQQQDNLDGIFKQKRILRSKVRKALKAMDPTLRSHEDNAIQSIVLEAPWFRSCQRLCAYICCSALREVDTSNVLSAILQSPLKEGDAQVRKKLYVPRVEDKNCHMRMLNISCIDDLVANSMNILEPAPIDADGNEREDVLQASDPVDLFLLPGLAFDRSGRRLGRGGGYYDTFLKNYQELAKTRNWKQPLLVALSYSVQILDEGVPVTPHDILVDALVSPAGVIPISPAALDRSDPHGVGLWLALDLLKEIILVCLRYRARPASSNESAKFWSSGTSNRTRVYLYLGLNYKKVVCSEAMVTSSASSLILFCLTVSLLLLLLPLPSHCADPDPLLDLCVANLTASTSSSYFPCKLPSEVTADDFVFDGLSKQGNVTNLFGVAVTTGNVLSFPGLNTLGLSMNRVDFGPGGINPPHSHPRASEIGIVIEGTILSGIVTTKNVYYGKVATAGQVFAVPRGLVHFELNLGQTKALFFTAFNSHLPGSTVLPLSLFAAAPSIPMEVLTKTYLVDEDAINAMKSKFVF
;
A
#
# COMPACT_ATOMS: atom_id res chain seq x y z
N MET A 1 12.61 43.11 6.07
CA MET A 1 12.34 43.69 7.41
C MET A 1 10.85 43.57 7.68
N ILE A 2 10.44 42.55 8.43
CA ILE A 2 9.08 42.44 8.93
C ILE A 2 9.06 43.29 10.21
N THR A 3 8.28 44.36 10.24
CA THR A 3 8.16 45.23 11.41
C THR A 3 7.59 44.44 12.59
N SER A 4 8.01 44.78 13.81
CA SER A 4 7.69 44.06 15.06
C SER A 4 6.19 43.89 15.34
N SER A 5 5.33 44.69 14.70
CA SER A 5 3.87 44.58 14.77
C SER A 5 3.28 43.41 13.95
N SER A 6 4.03 42.81 13.03
CA SER A 6 3.53 41.78 12.09
C SER A 6 3.84 40.34 12.54
N PHE A 7 4.77 40.17 13.48
CA PHE A 7 5.21 38.87 13.98
C PHE A 7 4.11 38.09 14.76
N PRO A 8 3.29 38.74 15.62
CA PRO A 8 2.18 38.06 16.28
C PRO A 8 1.10 37.61 15.28
N LEU A 9 0.88 38.39 14.22
CA LEU A 9 -0.07 38.07 13.16
C LEU A 9 0.43 36.91 12.29
N LEU A 10 1.75 36.83 12.05
CA LEU A 10 2.38 35.71 11.37
C LEU A 10 2.29 34.42 12.20
N CYS A 11 2.55 34.48 13.51
CA CYS A 11 2.37 33.32 14.39
C CYS A 11 0.91 32.88 14.46
N LEU A 12 -0.04 33.81 14.56
CA LEU A 12 -1.47 33.50 14.58
C LEU A 12 -1.93 32.87 13.26
N THR A 13 -1.46 33.39 12.12
CA THR A 13 -1.78 32.83 10.80
C THR A 13 -1.17 31.45 10.58
N VAL A 14 0.07 31.22 11.01
CA VAL A 14 0.72 29.89 10.97
C VAL A 14 -0.01 28.91 11.89
N SER A 15 -0.37 29.31 13.11
CA SER A 15 -1.15 28.47 14.02
C SER A 15 -2.54 28.14 13.48
N ILE A 16 -3.23 29.10 12.84
CA ILE A 16 -4.50 28.85 12.15
C ILE A 16 -4.29 27.90 10.96
N LEU A 17 -3.21 28.04 10.19
CA LEU A 17 -2.90 27.17 9.05
C LEU A 17 -2.62 25.71 9.49
N PHE A 18 -2.06 25.49 10.68
CA PHE A 18 -1.83 24.17 11.28
C PHE A 18 -3.05 23.60 12.03
N LEU A 19 -3.99 24.45 12.45
CA LEU A 19 -5.29 24.05 13.03
C LEU A 19 -6.36 23.79 11.97
N LEU A 20 -6.14 24.22 10.72
CA LEU A 20 -6.95 23.77 9.61
C LEU A 20 -6.72 22.26 9.47
N PRO A 21 -7.78 21.43 9.54
CA PRO A 21 -7.63 20.00 9.30
C PRO A 21 -7.01 19.84 7.92
N LEU A 22 -5.77 19.36 7.87
CA LEU A 22 -5.17 18.90 6.62
C LEU A 22 -6.17 17.89 6.07
N PRO A 23 -6.75 18.10 4.87
CA PRO A 23 -7.72 17.17 4.33
C PRO A 23 -7.02 15.83 4.20
N SER A 24 -7.37 14.89 5.09
CA SER A 24 -6.97 13.51 4.97
C SER A 24 -7.44 13.08 3.59
N SER A 25 -6.50 12.87 2.68
CA SER A 25 -6.80 12.49 1.31
C SER A 25 -7.20 11.01 1.35
N TYR A 26 -8.48 10.76 1.61
CA TYR A 26 -9.05 9.41 1.52
C TYR A 26 -9.07 9.02 0.04
N SER A 27 -8.22 8.07 -0.34
CA SER A 27 -8.21 7.49 -1.69
C SER A 27 -9.16 6.28 -1.77
N ALA A 28 -9.54 5.69 -0.63
CA ALA A 28 -10.55 4.64 -0.46
C ALA A 28 -11.83 5.17 0.21
N ASP A 29 -12.91 4.38 0.16
CA ASP A 29 -14.10 4.62 0.97
C ASP A 29 -13.71 4.70 2.45
N PRO A 30 -14.19 5.71 3.20
CA PRO A 30 -13.86 5.86 4.62
C PRO A 30 -14.47 4.73 5.44
N ASP A 31 -13.78 4.34 6.51
CA ASP A 31 -14.31 3.36 7.46
C ASP A 31 -15.59 3.87 8.15
N PRO A 32 -16.55 2.97 8.43
CA PRO A 32 -17.78 3.34 9.11
C PRO A 32 -17.49 3.81 10.54
N LEU A 33 -18.11 4.92 10.95
CA LEU A 33 -17.98 5.50 12.30
C LEU A 33 -19.08 5.02 13.28
N GLN A 34 -20.03 4.24 12.78
CA GLN A 34 -21.16 3.70 13.52
C GLN A 34 -21.62 2.39 12.87
N ASP A 35 -22.41 1.59 13.60
CA ASP A 35 -22.93 0.31 13.12
C ASP A 35 -23.70 0.41 11.79
N LEU A 36 -24.60 1.40 11.69
CA LEU A 36 -25.56 1.51 10.59
C LEU A 36 -25.59 2.95 10.05
N CYS A 37 -25.56 3.09 8.73
CA CYS A 37 -25.81 4.36 8.04
C CYS A 37 -26.40 4.09 6.65
N VAL A 38 -27.65 3.63 6.57
CA VAL A 38 -28.34 3.40 5.30
C VAL A 38 -28.46 4.72 4.53
N ALA A 39 -28.10 4.77 3.25
CA ALA A 39 -28.21 6.00 2.46
C ALA A 39 -29.66 6.49 2.34
N ASP A 40 -29.87 7.77 2.63
CA ASP A 40 -31.06 8.51 2.23
C ASP A 40 -30.83 9.14 0.86
N LEU A 41 -31.27 8.42 -0.18
CA LEU A 41 -31.17 8.87 -1.57
C LEU A 41 -32.19 9.98 -1.93
N SER A 42 -33.10 10.33 -1.01
CA SER A 42 -34.13 11.36 -1.22
C SER A 42 -33.74 12.73 -0.65
N ALA A 43 -32.71 12.77 0.20
CA ALA A 43 -32.23 14.00 0.81
C ALA A 43 -31.75 15.02 -0.25
N SER A 44 -32.23 16.25 -0.14
CA SER A 44 -31.97 17.35 -1.07
C SER A 44 -30.57 17.98 -0.95
N THR A 45 -29.69 17.44 -0.09
CA THR A 45 -28.32 17.94 0.08
C THR A 45 -27.39 17.26 -0.92
N PRO A 46 -26.79 18.01 -1.86
CA PRO A 46 -25.77 17.48 -2.74
C PRO A 46 -24.48 17.34 -1.93
N ALA A 47 -24.14 16.12 -1.53
CA ALA A 47 -22.77 15.80 -1.21
C ALA A 47 -22.34 14.80 -2.27
N ASP A 48 -21.53 15.29 -3.22
CA ASP A 48 -21.16 14.58 -4.45
C ASP A 48 -20.56 13.18 -4.23
N TYR A 49 -20.23 12.78 -2.98
CA TYR A 49 -19.61 11.49 -2.66
C TYR A 49 -19.96 10.91 -1.26
N ASN A 50 -20.92 11.48 -0.52
CA ASN A 50 -21.34 10.94 0.79
C ASN A 50 -22.85 11.05 0.97
N PHE A 51 -23.52 9.91 1.15
CA PHE A 51 -24.97 9.89 1.34
C PHE A 51 -25.31 10.12 2.82
N PRO A 52 -26.23 11.03 3.14
CA PRO A 52 -26.74 11.16 4.50
C PRO A 52 -27.38 9.85 4.95
N CYS A 53 -27.29 9.54 6.25
CA CYS A 53 -27.92 8.34 6.80
C CYS A 53 -29.43 8.57 7.01
N LYS A 54 -30.25 7.57 6.71
CA LYS A 54 -31.63 7.49 7.20
C LYS A 54 -31.68 7.55 8.73
N PRO A 55 -32.74 8.10 9.34
CA PRO A 55 -32.96 7.99 10.77
C PRO A 55 -32.98 6.52 11.23
N ILE A 56 -32.35 6.22 12.38
CA ILE A 56 -32.28 4.84 12.91
C ILE A 56 -33.68 4.21 13.07
N SER A 57 -34.70 5.01 13.39
CA SER A 57 -36.08 4.56 13.54
C SER A 57 -36.74 4.08 12.23
N GLU A 58 -36.17 4.43 11.08
CA GLU A 58 -36.68 4.07 9.76
C GLU A 58 -35.90 2.92 9.12
N ILE A 59 -34.78 2.50 9.74
CA ILE A 59 -33.98 1.37 9.26
C ILE A 59 -34.69 0.06 9.60
N THR A 60 -34.83 -0.80 8.58
CA THR A 60 -35.48 -2.10 8.69
C THR A 60 -34.54 -3.21 8.22
N SER A 61 -34.94 -4.48 8.40
CA SER A 61 -34.14 -5.59 7.86
C SER A 61 -34.01 -5.51 6.35
N ASP A 62 -35.02 -4.99 5.64
CA ASP A 62 -35.00 -4.90 4.17
C ASP A 62 -33.88 -4.00 3.63
N ASP A 63 -33.41 -3.03 4.41
CA ASP A 63 -32.32 -2.15 3.98
C ASP A 63 -30.97 -2.87 3.83
N PHE A 64 -30.82 -4.08 4.38
CA PHE A 64 -29.59 -4.91 4.32
C PHE A 64 -29.72 -6.10 3.36
N PHE A 65 -30.80 -6.17 2.57
CA PHE A 65 -31.02 -7.23 1.59
C PHE A 65 -31.42 -6.66 0.23
N PHE A 66 -30.94 -7.28 -0.84
CA PHE A 66 -31.15 -6.78 -2.20
C PHE A 66 -31.42 -7.90 -3.19
N ASP A 67 -32.47 -7.77 -3.99
CA ASP A 67 -32.88 -8.78 -4.98
C ASP A 67 -32.63 -8.35 -6.43
N GLY A 68 -32.05 -7.16 -6.64
CA GLY A 68 -31.82 -6.62 -7.99
C GLY A 68 -30.82 -7.41 -8.84
N LEU A 69 -30.07 -8.34 -8.24
CA LEU A 69 -29.17 -9.26 -8.96
C LEU A 69 -29.83 -10.58 -9.39
N THR A 70 -31.06 -10.86 -8.96
CA THR A 70 -31.80 -12.08 -9.33
C THR A 70 -32.05 -12.20 -10.83
N LYS A 71 -32.20 -11.06 -11.53
CA LYS A 71 -32.45 -11.00 -12.98
C LYS A 71 -31.28 -10.36 -13.72
N PRO A 72 -30.99 -10.82 -14.96
CA PRO A 72 -29.96 -10.21 -15.76
C PRO A 72 -30.38 -8.78 -16.11
N GLY A 73 -29.41 -7.88 -16.14
CA GLY A 73 -29.62 -6.51 -16.59
C GLY A 73 -30.03 -6.45 -18.06
N ASN A 74 -30.36 -5.25 -18.54
CA ASN A 74 -30.67 -5.08 -19.95
C ASN A 74 -29.44 -5.39 -20.82
N LYS A 75 -29.53 -6.42 -21.67
CA LYS A 75 -28.45 -6.78 -22.62
C LYS A 75 -28.16 -5.59 -23.55
N THR A 76 -26.93 -5.08 -23.52
CA THR A 76 -26.48 -4.12 -24.52
C THR A 76 -26.30 -4.85 -25.84
N LYS A 77 -27.05 -4.44 -26.87
CA LYS A 77 -26.97 -5.07 -28.21
C LYS A 77 -25.58 -4.90 -28.85
N VAL A 78 -24.81 -3.92 -28.42
CA VAL A 78 -23.52 -3.54 -29.04
C VAL A 78 -22.38 -4.43 -28.56
N PHE A 79 -22.34 -4.75 -27.27
CA PHE A 79 -21.25 -5.50 -26.67
C PHE A 79 -21.66 -6.91 -26.23
N GLY A 80 -22.95 -7.25 -26.31
CA GLY A 80 -23.43 -8.59 -25.94
C GLY A 80 -23.32 -8.88 -24.44
N VAL A 81 -23.33 -7.84 -23.61
CA VAL A 81 -23.20 -7.95 -22.14
C VAL A 81 -24.38 -7.28 -21.44
N SER A 82 -24.79 -7.84 -20.30
CA SER A 82 -25.75 -7.27 -19.35
C SER A 82 -25.09 -7.10 -17.98
N VAL A 83 -25.19 -5.92 -17.39
CA VAL A 83 -24.71 -5.65 -16.03
C VAL A 83 -25.90 -5.25 -15.15
N SER A 84 -26.07 -5.90 -14.02
CA SER A 84 -26.95 -5.46 -12.92
C SER A 84 -26.05 -5.01 -11.77
N ALA A 85 -26.11 -3.74 -11.39
CA ALA A 85 -25.32 -3.23 -10.28
C ALA A 85 -26.04 -3.38 -8.93
N GLY A 86 -25.27 -3.74 -7.91
CA GLY A 86 -25.64 -3.73 -6.50
C GLY A 86 -24.69 -2.82 -5.74
N ASN A 87 -24.73 -1.52 -6.08
CA ASN A 87 -23.96 -0.46 -5.43
C ASN A 87 -24.89 0.41 -4.55
N VAL A 88 -24.36 1.39 -3.83
CA VAL A 88 -25.12 2.23 -2.89
C VAL A 88 -26.34 2.94 -3.51
N LEU A 89 -26.34 3.20 -4.82
CA LEU A 89 -27.47 3.85 -5.51
C LEU A 89 -28.66 2.91 -5.72
N THR A 90 -28.41 1.60 -5.78
CA THR A 90 -29.45 0.56 -5.94
C THR A 90 -29.69 -0.22 -4.65
N PHE A 91 -28.69 -0.26 -3.77
CA PHE A 91 -28.69 -0.97 -2.50
C PHE A 91 -28.18 -0.03 -1.38
N PRO A 92 -29.06 0.85 -0.85
CA PRO A 92 -28.69 1.92 0.07
C PRO A 92 -28.03 1.46 1.38
N GLY A 93 -28.24 0.22 1.81
CA GLY A 93 -27.60 -0.37 2.98
C GLY A 93 -26.08 -0.49 2.88
N LEU A 94 -25.50 -0.37 1.67
CA LEU A 94 -24.05 -0.40 1.46
C LEU A 94 -23.34 0.91 1.82
N ASN A 95 -24.09 1.97 2.14
CA ASN A 95 -23.49 3.24 2.48
C ASN A 95 -22.55 3.10 3.69
N THR A 96 -21.37 3.73 3.61
CA THR A 96 -20.23 3.60 4.55
C THR A 96 -19.59 2.21 4.68
N LEU A 97 -20.13 1.16 4.04
CA LEU A 97 -19.61 -0.20 4.21
C LEU A 97 -18.36 -0.49 3.37
N GLY A 98 -18.06 0.35 2.38
CA GLY A 98 -16.87 0.21 1.54
C GLY A 98 -16.89 -1.03 0.65
N ILE A 99 -18.08 -1.54 0.29
CA ILE A 99 -18.22 -2.75 -0.51
C ILE A 99 -19.45 -2.70 -1.42
N SER A 100 -19.36 -3.30 -2.61
CA SER A 100 -20.49 -3.50 -3.53
C SER A 100 -20.33 -4.76 -4.37
N LEU A 101 -21.40 -5.19 -5.04
CA LEU A 101 -21.45 -6.42 -5.84
C LEU A 101 -22.26 -6.19 -7.12
N ASN A 102 -21.77 -6.69 -8.26
CA ASN A 102 -22.46 -6.67 -9.55
C ASN A 102 -22.69 -8.08 -10.06
N ARG A 103 -23.71 -8.22 -10.91
CA ARG A 103 -23.93 -9.39 -11.77
C ARG A 103 -23.60 -9.04 -13.20
N VAL A 104 -22.80 -9.86 -13.88
CA VAL A 104 -22.45 -9.67 -15.28
C VAL A 104 -22.80 -10.93 -16.09
N GLY A 105 -23.65 -10.75 -17.09
CA GLY A 105 -24.06 -11.82 -18.01
C GLY A 105 -23.57 -11.55 -19.42
N PHE A 106 -23.05 -12.58 -20.09
CA PHE A 106 -22.46 -12.50 -21.42
C PHE A 106 -23.19 -13.40 -22.39
N ALA A 107 -23.58 -12.85 -23.55
CA ALA A 107 -23.89 -13.66 -24.72
C ALA A 107 -22.60 -14.34 -25.25
N PRO A 108 -22.70 -15.34 -26.14
CA PRO A 108 -21.54 -15.86 -26.85
C PRO A 108 -20.79 -14.71 -27.54
N ARG A 109 -19.46 -14.64 -27.34
CA ARG A 109 -18.60 -13.54 -27.83
C ARG A 109 -18.90 -12.16 -27.23
N GLY A 110 -19.76 -12.09 -26.21
CA GLY A 110 -20.03 -10.87 -25.46
C GLY A 110 -18.77 -10.38 -24.74
N ILE A 111 -18.62 -9.06 -24.64
CA ILE A 111 -17.44 -8.40 -24.07
C ILE A 111 -17.86 -7.30 -23.11
N VAL A 112 -17.24 -7.25 -21.93
CA VAL A 112 -17.10 -6.00 -21.20
C VAL A 112 -15.88 -5.31 -21.80
N PRO A 113 -16.04 -4.18 -22.53
CA PRO A 113 -14.93 -3.55 -23.23
C PRO A 113 -13.86 -3.06 -22.24
N PRO A 114 -12.64 -2.73 -22.70
CA PRO A 114 -11.60 -2.15 -21.87
C PRO A 114 -12.14 -0.99 -21.02
N HIS A 115 -12.03 -1.10 -19.70
CA HIS A 115 -12.54 -0.14 -18.75
C HIS A 115 -11.71 -0.14 -17.46
N SER A 116 -11.96 0.83 -16.57
CA SER A 116 -11.32 0.86 -15.26
C SER A 116 -12.24 1.25 -14.10
N HIS A 117 -11.87 0.69 -12.95
CA HIS A 117 -12.19 0.97 -11.54
C HIS A 117 -11.56 2.22 -10.91
N PRO A 118 -11.99 3.49 -11.09
CA PRO A 118 -11.21 4.61 -10.55
C PRO A 118 -11.08 4.61 -9.01
N ARG A 119 -12.04 4.00 -8.31
CA ARG A 119 -12.10 4.02 -6.83
C ARG A 119 -12.05 2.64 -6.17
N ALA A 120 -11.92 1.56 -6.96
CA ALA A 120 -11.95 0.22 -6.39
C ALA A 120 -11.09 -0.77 -7.18
N SER A 121 -10.51 -1.71 -6.43
CA SER A 121 -10.11 -3.01 -6.95
C SER A 121 -11.37 -3.85 -7.23
N GLU A 122 -11.24 -4.93 -7.97
CA GLU A 122 -12.32 -5.85 -8.30
C GLU A 122 -11.91 -7.30 -8.03
N VAL A 123 -12.77 -8.08 -7.42
CA VAL A 123 -12.65 -9.54 -7.33
C VAL A 123 -13.89 -10.17 -7.92
N GLY A 124 -13.74 -11.15 -8.81
CA GLY A 124 -14.87 -11.75 -9.51
C GLY A 124 -14.81 -13.26 -9.52
N VAL A 125 -15.98 -13.91 -9.47
CA VAL A 125 -16.13 -15.36 -9.62
C VAL A 125 -16.97 -15.68 -10.85
N VAL A 126 -16.45 -16.55 -11.71
CA VAL A 126 -17.20 -17.08 -12.86
C VAL A 126 -18.16 -18.15 -12.35
N MET A 127 -19.44 -18.03 -12.67
CA MET A 127 -20.47 -19.00 -12.27
C MET A 127 -20.78 -19.98 -13.40
N GLU A 128 -20.78 -19.50 -14.64
CA GLU A 128 -21.11 -20.29 -15.82
C GLU A 128 -20.29 -19.84 -17.04
N GLY A 129 -19.98 -20.78 -17.94
CA GLY A 129 -19.32 -20.49 -19.21
C GLY A 129 -17.78 -20.39 -19.13
N LYS A 130 -17.19 -19.69 -20.11
CA LYS A 130 -15.73 -19.49 -20.22
C LYS A 130 -15.42 -18.03 -20.52
N ILE A 131 -14.82 -17.33 -19.56
CA ILE A 131 -14.51 -15.90 -19.65
C ILE A 131 -12.99 -15.71 -19.72
N LEU A 132 -12.51 -15.08 -20.79
CA LEU A 132 -11.16 -14.53 -20.85
C LEU A 132 -11.16 -13.20 -20.10
N THR A 133 -10.49 -13.16 -18.96
CA THR A 133 -10.27 -11.94 -18.18
C THR A 133 -8.83 -11.48 -18.35
N GLY A 134 -8.62 -10.19 -18.55
CA GLY A 134 -7.28 -9.64 -18.62
C GLY A 134 -7.19 -8.15 -18.32
N PHE A 135 -6.02 -7.73 -17.85
CA PHE A 135 -5.73 -6.35 -17.47
C PHE A 135 -4.32 -5.93 -17.91
N VAL A 136 -4.12 -4.61 -18.00
CA VAL A 136 -2.86 -4.01 -18.43
C VAL A 136 -2.33 -3.11 -17.32
N THR A 137 -1.07 -3.30 -16.94
CA THR A 137 -0.37 -2.45 -15.96
C THR A 137 0.06 -1.11 -16.56
N THR A 138 0.45 -0.15 -15.73
CA THR A 138 1.03 1.13 -16.16
C THR A 138 2.35 0.98 -16.91
N LYS A 139 3.00 -0.19 -16.81
CA LYS A 139 4.17 -0.58 -17.61
C LYS A 139 3.81 -1.23 -18.95
N ASN A 140 2.54 -1.22 -19.34
CA ASN A 140 2.01 -1.87 -20.54
C ASN A 140 2.23 -3.40 -20.57
N VAL A 141 2.25 -4.05 -19.40
CA VAL A 141 2.31 -5.52 -19.32
C VAL A 141 0.89 -6.06 -19.28
N PHE A 142 0.58 -6.98 -20.19
CA PHE A 142 -0.73 -7.60 -20.29
C PHE A 142 -0.77 -8.96 -19.58
N TYR A 143 -1.65 -9.09 -18.60
CA TYR A 143 -1.94 -10.34 -17.90
C TYR A 143 -3.34 -10.82 -18.30
N SER A 144 -3.49 -12.10 -18.63
CA SER A 144 -4.80 -12.68 -18.93
C SER A 144 -4.86 -14.18 -18.70
N LYS A 145 -6.07 -14.66 -18.42
CA LYS A 145 -6.37 -16.08 -18.27
C LYS A 145 -7.82 -16.35 -18.67
N VAL A 146 -8.08 -17.56 -19.17
CA VAL A 146 -9.46 -18.05 -19.39
C VAL A 146 -9.92 -18.73 -18.10
N LEU A 147 -10.99 -18.22 -17.52
CA LEU A 147 -11.63 -18.73 -16.31
C LEU A 147 -12.92 -19.48 -16.65
N THR A 148 -13.25 -20.43 -15.79
CA THR A 148 -14.42 -21.31 -15.83
C THR A 148 -15.14 -21.32 -14.49
N ALA A 149 -16.29 -22.00 -14.41
CA ALA A 149 -17.15 -22.00 -13.24
C ALA A 149 -16.39 -22.32 -11.94
N GLY A 150 -16.52 -21.42 -10.96
CA GLY A 150 -15.91 -21.49 -9.64
C GLY A 150 -14.50 -20.89 -9.53
N GLU A 151 -13.87 -20.51 -10.64
CA GLU A 151 -12.59 -19.80 -10.62
C GLU A 151 -12.80 -18.30 -10.37
N VAL A 152 -11.88 -17.72 -9.60
CA VAL A 152 -11.90 -16.34 -9.12
C VAL A 152 -10.77 -15.57 -9.79
N PHE A 153 -10.99 -14.31 -10.16
CA PHE A 153 -9.94 -13.37 -10.58
C PHE A 153 -9.88 -12.16 -9.66
N VAL A 154 -8.77 -11.43 -9.69
CA VAL A 154 -8.66 -10.10 -9.07
C VAL A 154 -8.03 -9.09 -10.03
N ILE A 155 -8.57 -7.87 -10.04
CA ILE A 155 -8.09 -6.72 -10.80
C ILE A 155 -7.68 -5.60 -9.84
N PRO A 156 -6.42 -5.12 -9.91
CA PRO A 156 -6.00 -3.96 -9.11
C PRO A 156 -6.74 -2.67 -9.48
N ARG A 157 -6.95 -1.82 -8.47
CA ARG A 157 -7.63 -0.52 -8.63
C ARG A 157 -7.06 0.29 -9.80
N GLY A 158 -7.96 0.88 -10.58
CA GLY A 158 -7.63 1.84 -11.64
C GLY A 158 -7.03 1.25 -12.92
N LEU A 159 -6.62 -0.03 -12.93
CA LEU A 159 -6.06 -0.65 -14.13
C LEU A 159 -7.12 -0.91 -15.20
N ILE A 160 -6.70 -0.71 -16.46
CA ILE A 160 -7.55 -1.00 -17.62
C ILE A 160 -7.64 -2.52 -17.77
N HIS A 161 -8.87 -3.03 -17.83
CA HIS A 161 -9.13 -4.46 -17.95
C HIS A 161 -10.41 -4.75 -18.74
N PHE A 162 -10.62 -6.01 -19.09
CA PHE A 162 -11.77 -6.47 -19.86
C PHE A 162 -12.13 -7.92 -19.52
N GLN A 163 -13.34 -8.32 -19.90
CA GLN A 163 -13.83 -9.69 -19.85
C GLN A 163 -14.46 -10.04 -21.20
N LEU A 164 -14.09 -11.18 -21.79
CA LEU A 164 -14.62 -11.67 -23.05
C LEU A 164 -15.13 -13.10 -22.89
N ASN A 165 -16.38 -13.35 -23.26
CA ASN A 165 -16.89 -14.71 -23.36
C ASN A 165 -16.28 -15.41 -24.58
N VAL A 166 -15.38 -16.36 -24.31
CA VAL A 166 -14.72 -17.21 -25.31
C VAL A 166 -15.40 -18.58 -25.43
N GLY A 167 -16.41 -18.85 -24.61
CA GLY A 167 -17.26 -20.02 -24.72
C GLY A 167 -18.28 -19.93 -25.85
N GLU A 168 -18.86 -21.09 -26.19
CA GLU A 168 -19.91 -21.19 -27.21
C GLU A 168 -21.30 -20.80 -26.68
N GLY A 169 -21.52 -20.91 -25.37
CA GLY A 169 -22.76 -20.60 -24.67
C GLY A 169 -22.77 -19.23 -24.00
N GLU A 170 -23.86 -18.92 -23.30
CA GLU A 170 -23.89 -17.78 -22.38
C GLU A 170 -22.94 -18.02 -21.19
N ALA A 171 -22.51 -16.94 -20.57
CA ALA A 171 -21.65 -16.98 -19.38
C ALA A 171 -22.14 -15.98 -18.34
N LEU A 172 -21.83 -16.26 -17.07
CA LEU A 172 -22.26 -15.49 -15.90
C LEU A 172 -21.10 -15.36 -14.94
N GLU A 173 -20.88 -14.17 -14.41
CA GLU A 173 -19.98 -13.91 -13.29
C GLU A 173 -20.61 -12.93 -12.31
N PHE A 174 -20.12 -12.94 -11.07
CA PHE A 174 -20.38 -11.92 -10.06
C PHE A 174 -19.08 -11.24 -9.68
N THR A 175 -19.09 -9.92 -9.56
CA THR A 175 -17.90 -9.12 -9.28
C THR A 175 -18.14 -8.19 -8.09
N ALA A 176 -17.22 -8.17 -7.15
CA ALA A 176 -17.27 -7.37 -5.94
C ALA A 176 -16.14 -6.33 -5.91
N PHE A 177 -16.38 -5.22 -5.24
CA PHE A 177 -15.50 -4.06 -5.22
C PHE A 177 -15.30 -3.58 -3.78
N ASN A 178 -14.10 -3.10 -3.43
CA ASN A 178 -13.83 -2.46 -2.14
C ASN A 178 -14.23 -0.97 -2.13
N SER A 179 -15.36 -0.68 -2.77
CA SER A 179 -16.06 0.58 -2.67
C SER A 179 -17.54 0.30 -2.82
N HIS A 180 -18.36 1.04 -2.08
CA HIS A 180 -19.81 1.04 -2.23
C HIS A 180 -20.27 1.69 -3.55
N LEU A 181 -19.38 2.41 -4.24
CA LEU A 181 -19.61 3.11 -5.49
C LEU A 181 -18.32 3.19 -6.33
N PRO A 182 -17.87 2.05 -6.92
CA PRO A 182 -16.56 1.95 -7.60
C PRO A 182 -16.42 2.89 -8.80
N GLY A 183 -17.55 3.19 -9.47
CA GLY A 183 -17.58 3.86 -10.77
C GLY A 183 -17.07 2.96 -11.90
N SER A 184 -17.19 3.40 -13.15
CA SER A 184 -16.60 2.71 -14.29
C SER A 184 -16.25 3.69 -15.40
N ALA A 185 -15.01 3.62 -15.90
CA ALA A 185 -14.54 4.39 -17.03
C ALA A 185 -14.39 3.48 -18.26
N ALA A 186 -15.47 3.29 -19.02
CA ALA A 186 -15.44 2.51 -20.26
C ALA A 186 -14.65 3.25 -21.36
N VAL A 187 -13.44 2.77 -21.67
CA VAL A 187 -12.47 3.48 -22.51
C VAL A 187 -13.04 3.84 -23.90
N PRO A 188 -13.68 2.92 -24.65
CA PRO A 188 -14.23 3.26 -25.97
C PRO A 188 -15.34 4.33 -25.91
N LEU A 189 -16.17 4.31 -24.86
CA LEU A 189 -17.26 5.26 -24.70
C LEU A 189 -16.74 6.63 -24.27
N ASN A 190 -15.81 6.67 -23.31
CA ASN A 190 -15.22 7.92 -22.84
C ASN A 190 -14.42 8.63 -23.95
N LEU A 191 -13.73 7.89 -24.80
CA LEU A 191 -12.92 8.50 -25.88
C LEU A 191 -13.76 8.96 -27.07
N PHE A 192 -14.77 8.18 -27.48
CA PHE A 192 -15.48 8.42 -28.74
C PHE A 192 -16.94 8.84 -28.59
N SER A 193 -17.46 8.91 -27.36
CA SER A 193 -18.86 9.29 -27.04
C SER A 193 -19.00 10.26 -25.86
N ALA A 194 -17.91 10.85 -25.38
CA ALA A 194 -17.97 11.86 -24.33
C ALA A 194 -18.86 13.05 -24.73
N THR A 195 -19.46 13.69 -23.72
CA THR A 195 -20.27 14.90 -23.89
C THR A 195 -19.76 15.98 -22.93
N PRO A 196 -19.22 17.11 -23.44
CA PRO A 196 -18.94 17.39 -24.86
C PRO A 196 -17.88 16.42 -25.45
N SER A 197 -17.89 16.26 -26.77
CA SER A 197 -16.96 15.36 -27.46
C SER A 197 -15.51 15.82 -27.36
N ILE A 198 -14.58 14.89 -27.23
CA ILE A 198 -13.13 15.17 -27.36
C ILE A 198 -12.84 15.74 -28.75
N SER A 199 -11.87 16.65 -28.87
CA SER A 199 -11.48 17.24 -30.17
C SER A 199 -10.91 16.19 -31.12
N ASP A 200 -11.29 16.25 -32.41
CA ASP A 200 -10.74 15.37 -33.45
C ASP A 200 -9.24 15.55 -33.63
N HIS A 201 -8.72 16.77 -33.46
CA HIS A 201 -7.29 17.01 -33.47
C HIS A 201 -6.57 16.24 -32.34
N VAL A 202 -7.19 16.12 -31.16
CA VAL A 202 -6.64 15.32 -30.05
C VAL A 202 -6.66 13.84 -30.43
N LEU A 203 -7.80 13.31 -30.89
CA LEU A 203 -7.94 11.88 -31.18
C LEU A 203 -7.06 11.43 -32.37
N THR A 204 -7.00 12.20 -33.46
CA THR A 204 -6.13 11.89 -34.61
C THR A 204 -4.66 11.87 -34.21
N LYS A 205 -4.23 12.84 -33.38
CA LYS A 205 -2.86 12.90 -32.86
C LYS A 205 -2.56 11.77 -31.88
N THR A 206 -3.51 11.37 -31.04
CA THR A 206 -3.37 10.27 -30.07
C THR A 206 -3.30 8.91 -30.76
N PHE A 207 -4.18 8.66 -31.73
CA PHE A 207 -4.31 7.37 -32.39
C PHE A 207 -3.44 7.22 -33.65
N LEU A 208 -2.80 8.30 -34.10
CA LEU A 208 -1.94 8.33 -35.29
C LEU A 208 -2.68 7.92 -36.58
N VAL A 209 -3.93 8.35 -36.70
CA VAL A 209 -4.84 8.04 -37.82
C VAL A 209 -5.50 9.30 -38.37
N GLY A 210 -6.04 9.21 -39.59
CA GLY A 210 -6.82 10.29 -40.22
C GLY A 210 -8.18 10.54 -39.54
N GLU A 211 -8.75 11.71 -39.79
CA GLU A 211 -10.08 12.09 -39.29
C GLU A 211 -11.17 11.13 -39.77
N ASP A 212 -11.04 10.56 -40.97
CA ASP A 212 -11.96 9.57 -41.54
C ASP A 212 -12.09 8.31 -40.66
N ILE A 213 -10.97 7.86 -40.08
CA ILE A 213 -10.95 6.72 -39.16
C ILE A 213 -11.62 7.10 -37.83
N ILE A 214 -11.31 8.28 -37.28
CA ILE A 214 -11.93 8.77 -36.04
C ILE A 214 -13.45 8.91 -36.21
N ASP A 215 -13.89 9.48 -37.33
CA ASP A 215 -15.30 9.62 -37.65
C ASP A 215 -15.99 8.26 -37.85
N ASN A 216 -15.32 7.31 -38.50
CA ASN A 216 -15.82 5.95 -38.62
C ASN A 216 -16.00 5.30 -37.24
N ILE A 217 -15.03 5.42 -36.33
CA ILE A 217 -15.13 4.90 -34.96
C ILE A 217 -16.30 5.58 -34.23
N ARG A 218 -16.36 6.92 -34.24
CA ARG A 218 -17.46 7.68 -33.64
C ARG A 218 -18.81 7.25 -34.18
N SER A 219 -18.93 6.98 -35.49
CA SER A 219 -20.18 6.54 -36.10
C SER A 219 -20.72 5.25 -35.47
N LYS A 220 -19.86 4.38 -34.92
CA LYS A 220 -20.27 3.16 -34.21
C LYS A 220 -20.94 3.47 -32.86
N PHE A 221 -20.78 4.69 -32.35
CA PHE A 221 -21.34 5.15 -31.09
C PHE A 221 -22.29 6.37 -31.22
N ARG A 222 -22.41 7.01 -32.40
CA ARG A 222 -23.38 8.09 -32.67
C ARG A 222 -24.82 7.59 -32.50
N GLY A 223 -25.68 8.41 -31.89
CA GLY A 223 -27.06 8.03 -31.50
C GLY A 223 -27.14 7.03 -30.34
N ARG A 224 -25.99 6.62 -29.79
CA ARG A 224 -25.86 5.70 -28.66
C ARG A 224 -25.35 6.41 -27.40
N ALA A 225 -25.38 7.74 -27.36
CA ALA A 225 -25.15 8.54 -26.15
C ALA A 225 -26.11 8.14 -25.00
N HIS A 226 -27.35 7.74 -25.33
CA HIS A 226 -28.27 7.11 -24.37
C HIS A 226 -27.85 5.69 -23.91
N MET A 227 -26.99 5.00 -24.67
CA MET A 227 -26.37 3.73 -24.28
C MET A 227 -25.09 3.92 -23.46
N ALA A 228 -24.34 5.01 -23.67
CA ALA A 228 -23.32 5.45 -22.71
C ALA A 228 -23.99 5.74 -21.36
N GLY A 229 -25.13 6.45 -21.36
CA GLY A 229 -25.99 6.53 -20.18
C GLY A 229 -26.46 5.16 -19.66
N ARG A 230 -26.78 4.15 -20.47
CA ARG A 230 -27.27 2.85 -19.93
C ARG A 230 -26.18 1.85 -19.51
N LEU A 231 -24.98 1.87 -20.08
CA LEU A 231 -23.85 1.05 -19.61
C LEU A 231 -23.14 1.76 -18.47
N VAL A 232 -22.91 3.07 -18.57
CA VAL A 232 -22.36 3.90 -17.49
C VAL A 232 -23.38 4.05 -16.36
N VAL A 233 -24.69 4.27 -16.60
CA VAL A 233 -25.70 4.22 -15.51
C VAL A 233 -26.14 2.80 -15.12
N ALA A 234 -25.83 1.74 -15.88
CA ALA A 234 -25.88 0.38 -15.28
C ALA A 234 -24.72 0.18 -14.29
N LEU A 235 -23.62 0.92 -14.44
CA LEU A 235 -22.45 0.92 -13.54
C LEU A 235 -22.44 2.11 -12.53
N MET A 236 -23.36 3.08 -12.67
CA MET A 236 -23.45 4.36 -11.92
C MET A 236 -24.91 4.75 -11.57
N ALA A 237 -25.85 3.81 -11.52
CA ALA A 237 -27.31 3.98 -11.47
C ALA A 237 -27.92 5.37 -11.11
N GLN A 238 -28.48 6.05 -12.11
CA GLN A 238 -29.80 6.72 -12.06
C GLN A 238 -30.30 7.08 -13.49
N PRO A 239 -31.61 6.96 -13.78
CA PRO A 239 -32.28 7.85 -14.72
C PRO A 239 -33.31 8.74 -14.02
N CYS A 240 -33.10 10.06 -14.06
CA CYS A 240 -34.18 11.03 -13.90
C CYS A 240 -35.20 10.82 -15.02
N THR A 241 -36.46 10.59 -14.69
CA THR A 241 -37.57 10.59 -15.66
C THR A 241 -38.44 11.81 -15.43
N LEU A 242 -38.41 12.74 -16.39
CA LEU A 242 -39.50 13.70 -16.60
C LEU A 242 -40.43 13.09 -17.64
N ALA A 243 -41.67 12.88 -17.23
CA ALA A 243 -42.75 12.32 -18.05
C ALA A 243 -43.19 13.28 -19.15
N THR A 244 -43.46 12.78 -20.37
CA THR A 244 -44.50 13.31 -21.29
C THR A 244 -44.88 12.26 -22.37
N PRO A 245 -46.11 12.33 -22.95
CA PRO A 245 -46.88 11.20 -23.50
C PRO A 245 -46.68 10.96 -25.02
N PRO A 246 -47.26 9.87 -25.60
CA PRO A 246 -46.81 9.33 -26.88
C PRO A 246 -47.63 9.85 -28.08
N SER A 247 -46.97 9.95 -29.24
CA SER A 247 -47.63 10.06 -30.54
C SER A 247 -46.93 9.22 -31.62
N ALA A 248 -47.64 8.16 -31.99
CA ALA A 248 -47.94 7.64 -33.34
C ALA A 248 -46.84 7.30 -34.38
N VAL A 249 -46.85 6.01 -34.74
CA VAL A 249 -46.96 5.40 -36.09
C VAL A 249 -45.85 5.63 -37.12
N ALA A 250 -45.19 4.53 -37.52
CA ALA A 250 -45.16 4.06 -38.92
C ALA A 250 -44.53 2.66 -39.05
N ALA A 251 -45.27 1.77 -39.71
CA ALA A 251 -44.82 0.47 -40.19
C ALA A 251 -43.97 0.62 -41.48
N ILE A 252 -43.21 -0.43 -41.85
CA ILE A 252 -43.30 -1.13 -43.15
C ILE A 252 -42.13 -2.13 -43.35
N SER A 253 -42.54 -3.37 -43.62
CA SER A 253 -42.03 -4.44 -44.49
C SER A 253 -40.61 -5.00 -44.41
N LEU A 254 -40.60 -6.25 -43.94
CA LEU A 254 -39.80 -7.40 -44.39
C LEU A 254 -39.65 -7.52 -45.93
N LYS A 255 -38.45 -7.96 -46.37
CA LYS A 255 -38.31 -8.94 -47.45
C LYS A 255 -37.24 -9.99 -47.10
N LEU A 256 -37.67 -11.25 -47.21
CA LEU A 256 -36.88 -12.48 -47.20
C LEU A 256 -35.95 -12.57 -48.42
N SER A 257 -34.85 -13.34 -48.29
CA SER A 257 -34.46 -14.40 -49.27
C SER A 257 -33.37 -15.35 -48.71
N ARG A 258 -33.79 -16.62 -48.52
CA ARG A 258 -33.16 -17.95 -48.80
C ARG A 258 -31.61 -18.06 -48.92
N ALA A 259 -30.90 -18.91 -48.17
CA ALA A 259 -30.79 -20.41 -48.21
C ALA A 259 -30.15 -20.93 -49.54
N ALA A 260 -29.19 -21.86 -49.65
CA ALA A 260 -28.51 -22.83 -48.77
C ALA A 260 -27.31 -23.50 -49.55
N ILE A 261 -26.36 -24.20 -48.93
CA ILE A 261 -25.96 -25.65 -49.09
C ILE A 261 -24.40 -25.76 -49.16
N LEU A 262 -23.69 -26.34 -48.15
CA LEU A 262 -23.06 -27.70 -48.05
C LEU A 262 -22.01 -28.00 -49.17
N ARG A 263 -20.80 -28.57 -49.04
CA ARG A 263 -20.00 -29.43 -48.11
C ARG A 263 -18.59 -29.65 -48.82
N PRO A 264 -17.62 -30.51 -48.40
CA PRO A 264 -16.87 -30.70 -47.14
C PRO A 264 -15.32 -30.91 -47.42
N PRO A 265 -14.47 -31.69 -46.68
CA PRO A 265 -13.04 -31.34 -46.41
C PRO A 265 -12.00 -32.39 -46.94
N PRO A 266 -10.71 -32.27 -46.55
CA PRO A 266 -9.92 -33.44 -46.09
C PRO A 266 -9.03 -33.10 -44.86
N SER A 267 -9.02 -33.85 -43.76
CA SER A 267 -8.41 -35.17 -43.42
C SER A 267 -6.93 -35.15 -42.99
N TYR A 268 -6.70 -35.78 -41.83
CA TYR A 268 -5.51 -35.90 -40.98
C TYR A 268 -4.35 -36.81 -41.48
N ALA A 269 -3.14 -36.59 -40.91
CA ALA A 269 -2.21 -37.57 -40.24
C ALA A 269 -0.70 -37.21 -40.44
N PRO A 270 0.29 -37.77 -39.68
CA PRO A 270 0.41 -38.12 -38.25
C PRO A 270 1.77 -37.60 -37.62
N PRO A 271 2.11 -37.90 -36.34
CA PRO A 271 3.27 -37.33 -35.62
C PRO A 271 4.52 -38.23 -35.62
N SER A 272 5.71 -37.63 -35.49
CA SER A 272 7.01 -38.32 -35.37
C SER A 272 7.54 -38.37 -33.94
N LEU A 273 7.98 -39.57 -33.54
CA LEU A 273 8.73 -39.89 -32.31
C LEU A 273 10.10 -39.20 -32.26
N SER A 274 10.55 -38.85 -31.04
CA SER A 274 11.96 -38.68 -30.70
C SER A 274 12.24 -39.21 -29.29
N THR A 275 12.82 -40.41 -29.28
CA THR A 275 13.78 -41.05 -28.36
C THR A 275 14.04 -40.45 -26.96
N ARG A 276 13.82 -41.29 -25.95
CA ARG A 276 14.38 -41.17 -24.59
C ARG A 276 15.88 -41.48 -24.62
N THR A 277 16.69 -40.60 -24.07
CA THR A 277 18.05 -40.90 -23.61
C THR A 277 18.16 -40.57 -22.13
N ILE A 278 18.56 -41.55 -21.35
CA ILE A 278 18.98 -41.43 -19.96
C ILE A 278 20.36 -40.79 -19.95
N THR A 279 20.56 -39.68 -19.25
CA THR A 279 21.90 -39.16 -18.96
C THR A 279 21.96 -38.75 -17.49
N MET A 280 22.84 -39.41 -16.76
CA MET A 280 23.19 -39.10 -15.38
C MET A 280 23.99 -37.79 -15.32
N ASN A 281 23.53 -36.89 -14.44
CA ASN A 281 24.31 -36.10 -13.48
C ASN A 281 25.76 -35.69 -13.86
N ILE A 282 25.91 -34.71 -14.75
CA ILE A 282 27.06 -33.80 -14.84
C ILE A 282 26.49 -32.45 -15.28
N ASN A 283 26.12 -31.52 -14.37
CA ASN A 283 25.64 -30.21 -14.82
C ASN A 283 25.77 -29.04 -13.83
N SER A 284 26.37 -29.22 -12.64
CA SER A 284 26.46 -28.12 -11.67
C SER A 284 27.54 -27.08 -12.00
N GLN A 285 28.65 -27.45 -12.65
CA GLN A 285 29.74 -26.51 -12.94
C GLN A 285 29.59 -25.78 -14.28
N GLU A 286 29.09 -26.43 -15.34
CA GLU A 286 28.82 -25.75 -16.63
C GLU A 286 27.65 -24.77 -16.52
N GLN A 287 26.56 -25.12 -15.82
CA GLN A 287 25.47 -24.17 -15.54
C GLN A 287 25.92 -22.97 -14.69
N GLN A 288 26.90 -23.15 -13.80
CA GLN A 288 27.38 -22.05 -12.96
C GLN A 288 28.29 -21.09 -13.75
N GLN A 289 29.09 -21.60 -14.69
CA GLN A 289 29.92 -20.80 -15.58
C GLN A 289 29.08 -20.04 -16.62
N ASP A 290 28.10 -20.70 -17.25
CA ASP A 290 27.18 -20.07 -18.21
C ASP A 290 26.34 -18.95 -17.57
N ASN A 291 25.93 -19.15 -16.31
CA ASN A 291 25.21 -18.14 -15.54
C ASN A 291 26.09 -16.92 -15.23
N LEU A 292 27.36 -17.13 -14.86
CA LEU A 292 28.32 -16.04 -14.62
C LEU A 292 28.60 -15.23 -15.90
N ASP A 293 28.77 -15.89 -17.04
CA ASP A 293 28.98 -15.24 -18.33
C ASP A 293 27.75 -14.42 -18.76
N GLY A 294 26.54 -14.92 -18.48
CA GLY A 294 25.29 -14.19 -18.60
C GLY A 294 25.27 -12.89 -17.79
N ILE A 295 25.67 -12.96 -16.51
CA ILE A 295 25.76 -11.80 -15.61
C ILE A 295 26.78 -10.77 -16.12
N PHE A 296 27.96 -11.20 -16.59
CA PHE A 296 28.97 -10.29 -17.14
C PHE A 296 28.48 -9.58 -18.41
N LYS A 297 27.74 -10.28 -19.28
CA LYS A 297 27.12 -9.69 -20.47
C LYS A 297 26.08 -8.64 -20.10
N GLN A 298 25.20 -8.92 -19.12
CA GLN A 298 24.23 -7.96 -18.60
C GLN A 298 24.90 -6.71 -18.02
N LYS A 299 25.94 -6.90 -17.18
CA LYS A 299 26.74 -5.80 -16.63
C LYS A 299 27.33 -4.93 -17.75
N ARG A 300 27.85 -5.51 -18.83
CA ARG A 300 28.43 -4.76 -19.96
C ARG A 300 27.38 -3.89 -20.68
N ILE A 301 26.20 -4.44 -20.92
CA ILE A 301 25.07 -3.71 -21.53
C ILE A 301 24.64 -2.56 -20.63
N LEU A 302 24.47 -2.83 -19.33
CA LEU A 302 24.02 -1.83 -18.37
C LEU A 302 25.01 -0.67 -18.22
N ARG A 303 26.32 -0.96 -18.18
CA ARG A 303 27.37 0.08 -18.19
C ARG A 303 27.26 0.99 -19.40
N SER A 304 26.95 0.44 -20.58
CA SER A 304 26.78 1.25 -21.80
C SER A 304 25.55 2.17 -21.70
N LYS A 305 24.40 1.61 -21.28
CA LYS A 305 23.14 2.36 -21.09
C LYS A 305 23.32 3.54 -20.15
N VAL A 306 23.90 3.31 -18.96
CA VAL A 306 24.02 4.34 -17.93
C VAL A 306 25.07 5.39 -18.28
N ARG A 307 26.19 5.01 -18.93
CA ARG A 307 27.15 5.99 -19.45
C ARG A 307 26.51 6.92 -20.48
N LYS A 308 25.61 6.40 -21.33
CA LYS A 308 24.86 7.22 -22.29
C LYS A 308 23.92 8.19 -21.58
N ALA A 309 23.23 7.74 -20.53
CA ALA A 309 22.35 8.57 -19.72
C ALA A 309 23.12 9.70 -18.99
N LEU A 310 24.22 9.37 -18.32
CA LEU A 310 25.10 10.36 -17.68
C LEU A 310 25.72 11.33 -18.69
N LYS A 311 25.99 10.87 -19.92
CA LYS A 311 26.46 11.74 -21.00
C LYS A 311 25.38 12.74 -21.46
N ALA A 312 24.12 12.31 -21.45
CA ALA A 312 22.96 13.09 -21.86
C ALA A 312 22.37 13.98 -20.76
N MET A 313 22.81 13.82 -19.51
CA MET A 313 22.37 14.66 -18.39
C MET A 313 22.76 16.12 -18.63
N ASP A 314 21.79 17.00 -18.41
CA ASP A 314 21.97 18.43 -18.54
C ASP A 314 23.02 18.94 -17.52
N PRO A 315 24.02 19.75 -17.94
CA PRO A 315 25.05 20.26 -17.04
C PRO A 315 24.51 21.08 -15.86
N THR A 316 23.41 21.82 -16.03
CA THR A 316 22.84 22.64 -14.95
C THR A 316 22.15 21.77 -13.91
N LEU A 317 21.36 20.78 -14.35
CA LEU A 317 20.77 19.77 -13.48
C LEU A 317 21.86 19.00 -12.72
N ARG A 318 22.93 18.60 -13.42
CA ARG A 318 24.04 17.86 -12.80
C ARG A 318 24.68 18.65 -11.67
N SER A 319 24.99 19.93 -11.90
CA SER A 319 25.54 20.81 -10.86
C SER A 319 24.58 21.04 -9.69
N HIS A 320 23.27 21.11 -9.95
CA HIS A 320 22.26 21.20 -8.90
C HIS A 320 22.22 19.93 -8.04
N GLU A 321 22.20 18.76 -8.67
CA GLU A 321 22.25 17.47 -7.97
C GLU A 321 23.57 17.29 -7.19
N ASP A 322 24.72 17.70 -7.75
CA ASP A 322 26.02 17.71 -7.07
C ASP A 322 25.98 18.51 -5.76
N ASN A 323 25.39 19.71 -5.78
CA ASN A 323 25.28 20.56 -4.59
C ASN A 323 24.34 19.95 -3.55
N ALA A 324 23.19 19.40 -3.97
CA ALA A 324 22.23 18.77 -3.08
C ALA A 324 22.84 17.55 -2.36
N ILE A 325 23.50 16.67 -3.11
CA ILE A 325 24.14 15.46 -2.56
C ILE A 325 25.23 15.85 -1.56
N GLN A 326 26.09 16.82 -1.89
CA GLN A 326 27.16 17.26 -0.99
C GLN A 326 26.59 17.88 0.30
N SER A 327 25.51 18.68 0.22
CA SER A 327 24.84 19.24 1.39
C SER A 327 24.30 18.15 2.31
N ILE A 328 23.63 17.14 1.75
CA ILE A 328 23.08 16.01 2.50
C ILE A 328 24.20 15.23 3.22
N VAL A 329 25.33 15.00 2.55
CA VAL A 329 26.49 14.33 3.16
C VAL A 329 27.04 15.16 4.33
N LEU A 330 27.24 16.46 4.15
CA LEU A 330 27.78 17.36 5.19
C LEU A 330 26.87 17.46 6.42
N GLU A 331 25.56 17.33 6.22
CA GLU A 331 24.56 17.38 7.28
C GLU A 331 24.34 16.04 8.00
N ALA A 332 24.75 14.93 7.39
CA ALA A 332 24.46 13.60 7.90
C ALA A 332 25.13 13.30 9.26
N PRO A 333 24.42 12.67 10.23
CA PRO A 333 24.98 12.34 11.54
C PRO A 333 26.22 11.44 11.46
N TRP A 334 26.20 10.44 10.57
CA TRP A 334 27.33 9.53 10.33
C TRP A 334 28.55 10.23 9.70
N PHE A 335 28.35 11.32 8.97
CA PHE A 335 29.45 12.13 8.45
C PHE A 335 30.01 13.05 9.53
N ARG A 336 29.15 13.66 10.36
CA ARG A 336 29.61 14.55 11.45
C ARG A 336 30.40 13.81 12.51
N SER A 337 29.97 12.59 12.86
CA SER A 337 30.58 11.74 13.88
C SER A 337 31.83 10.96 13.45
N CYS A 338 32.09 10.80 12.15
CA CYS A 338 33.25 10.03 11.68
C CYS A 338 34.59 10.73 11.99
N GLN A 339 35.65 9.97 12.25
CA GLN A 339 37.00 10.50 12.44
C GLN A 339 37.95 10.08 11.32
N ARG A 340 37.79 8.88 10.79
CA ARG A 340 38.57 8.35 9.67
C ARG A 340 37.65 7.96 8.53
N LEU A 341 37.85 8.54 7.35
CA LEU A 341 37.04 8.21 6.18
C LEU A 341 37.84 8.06 4.89
N CYS A 342 37.33 7.22 4.01
CA CYS A 342 37.82 7.08 2.65
C CYS A 342 36.83 7.75 1.69
N ALA A 343 37.33 8.53 0.74
CA ALA A 343 36.51 9.13 -0.31
C ALA A 343 37.20 9.06 -1.66
N TYR A 344 36.41 8.97 -2.73
CA TYR A 344 36.93 9.08 -4.09
C TYR A 344 37.13 10.54 -4.47
N ILE A 345 38.13 10.79 -5.31
CA ILE A 345 38.30 12.07 -5.99
C ILE A 345 37.48 12.04 -7.26
N CYS A 346 36.49 12.93 -7.36
CA CYS A 346 35.62 12.96 -8.53
C CYS A 346 36.41 13.27 -9.80
N CYS A 347 36.21 12.48 -10.85
CA CYS A 347 36.75 12.80 -12.16
C CYS A 347 35.64 13.30 -13.09
N SER A 348 35.78 14.54 -13.57
CA SER A 348 34.82 15.17 -14.49
C SER A 348 34.64 14.34 -15.78
N ALA A 349 35.71 13.72 -16.28
CA ALA A 349 35.69 12.83 -17.44
C ALA A 349 34.91 11.53 -17.20
N LEU A 350 34.84 11.05 -15.95
CA LEU A 350 34.11 9.85 -15.57
C LEU A 350 32.64 10.11 -15.26
N ARG A 351 32.26 11.39 -15.14
CA ARG A 351 30.91 11.88 -14.81
C ARG A 351 30.39 11.38 -13.47
N GLU A 352 31.27 11.37 -12.47
CA GLU A 352 30.93 11.03 -11.09
C GLU A 352 30.34 12.24 -10.36
N VAL A 353 29.62 11.99 -9.26
CA VAL A 353 29.14 13.03 -8.36
C VAL A 353 30.34 13.81 -7.82
N ASP A 354 30.25 15.14 -7.83
CA ASP A 354 31.29 16.01 -7.29
C ASP A 354 31.39 15.86 -5.77
N THR A 355 32.63 15.77 -5.28
CA THR A 355 32.95 15.64 -3.85
C THR A 355 33.78 16.80 -3.32
N SER A 356 34.04 17.83 -4.13
CA SER A 356 34.95 18.94 -3.81
C SER A 356 34.64 19.67 -2.50
N ASN A 357 33.36 19.96 -2.20
CA ASN A 357 32.94 20.62 -0.96
C ASN A 357 33.08 19.70 0.25
N VAL A 358 32.76 18.41 0.08
CA VAL A 358 32.93 17.40 1.14
C VAL A 358 34.40 17.25 1.52
N LEU A 359 35.28 17.12 0.51
CA LEU A 359 36.73 17.02 0.72
C LEU A 359 37.28 18.29 1.37
N SER A 360 36.86 19.47 0.90
CA SER A 360 37.27 20.76 1.48
C SER A 360 36.84 20.89 2.94
N ALA A 361 35.61 20.50 3.30
CA ALA A 361 35.14 20.54 4.67
C ALA A 361 35.95 19.64 5.62
N ILE A 362 36.40 18.47 5.13
CA ILE A 362 37.25 17.56 5.91
C ILE A 362 38.63 18.17 6.12
N LEU A 363 39.23 18.70 5.06
CA LEU A 363 40.59 19.25 5.09
C LEU A 363 40.67 20.59 5.84
N GLN A 364 39.60 21.40 5.86
CA GLN A 364 39.54 22.73 6.50
C GLN A 364 39.02 22.72 7.95
N SER A 365 38.67 21.56 8.51
CA SER A 365 38.17 21.47 9.90
C SER A 365 39.22 22.02 10.90
N PRO A 366 38.88 23.06 11.71
CA PRO A 366 39.88 23.79 12.51
C PRO A 366 40.40 22.98 13.71
N LEU A 367 41.70 23.14 14.00
CA LEU A 367 42.29 22.81 15.30
C LEU A 367 41.77 23.82 16.32
N LYS A 368 40.87 23.42 17.23
CA LYS A 368 40.62 24.18 18.45
C LYS A 368 41.50 23.60 19.56
N GLU A 369 42.53 24.35 19.92
CA GLU A 369 43.26 24.16 21.17
C GLU A 369 42.32 24.40 22.35
N GLY A 370 42.23 23.44 23.27
CA GLY A 370 41.58 23.60 24.58
C GLY A 370 40.42 22.66 24.90
N ASP A 371 39.85 21.94 23.92
CA ASP A 371 38.94 20.81 24.18
C ASP A 371 39.07 19.82 23.01
N ALA A 372 39.45 18.57 23.30
CA ALA A 372 40.05 17.65 22.34
C ALA A 372 39.10 17.22 21.20
N GLN A 373 39.07 17.97 20.09
CA GLN A 373 38.43 17.53 18.85
C GLN A 373 39.49 17.21 17.78
N VAL A 374 39.66 15.92 17.51
CA VAL A 374 40.65 15.36 16.58
C VAL A 374 40.29 15.71 15.13
N ARG A 375 41.25 16.20 14.33
CA ARG A 375 41.08 16.46 12.89
C ARG A 375 40.71 15.15 12.18
N LYS A 376 39.66 15.16 11.34
CA LYS A 376 39.27 14.00 10.53
C LYS A 376 40.40 13.62 9.57
N LYS A 377 40.75 12.33 9.49
CA LYS A 377 41.70 11.80 8.52
C LYS A 377 40.99 11.37 7.24
N LEU A 378 41.48 11.86 6.11
CA LEU A 378 40.95 11.59 4.78
C LEU A 378 41.92 10.71 4.00
N TYR A 379 41.41 9.57 3.52
CA TYR A 379 42.15 8.67 2.64
C TYR A 379 41.53 8.66 1.25
N VAL A 380 42.36 8.70 0.22
CA VAL A 380 41.94 8.79 -1.18
C VAL A 380 42.65 7.74 -2.04
N PRO A 381 42.02 7.26 -3.12
CA PRO A 381 42.52 6.12 -3.87
C PRO A 381 43.75 6.47 -4.73
N ARG A 382 44.74 5.58 -4.73
CA ARG A 382 45.87 5.53 -5.69
C ARG A 382 45.88 4.16 -6.35
N VAL A 383 45.89 4.12 -7.68
CA VAL A 383 45.97 2.88 -8.45
C VAL A 383 47.43 2.58 -8.75
N GLU A 384 47.94 1.42 -8.30
CA GLU A 384 49.33 1.05 -8.51
C GLU A 384 49.54 0.33 -9.85
N ASP A 385 48.57 -0.49 -10.27
CA ASP A 385 48.67 -1.25 -11.51
C ASP A 385 47.32 -1.61 -12.16
N LYS A 386 47.41 -2.37 -13.27
CA LYS A 386 46.26 -2.89 -14.03
C LYS A 386 45.67 -4.17 -13.45
N ASN A 387 46.26 -4.74 -12.40
CA ASN A 387 45.83 -5.97 -11.73
C ASN A 387 44.86 -5.68 -10.58
N CYS A 388 44.11 -4.58 -10.66
CA CYS A 388 43.15 -4.15 -9.65
C CYS A 388 43.78 -3.77 -8.30
N HIS A 389 45.11 -3.54 -8.22
CA HIS A 389 45.76 -3.09 -6.99
C HIS A 389 45.54 -1.59 -6.78
N MET A 390 44.80 -1.28 -5.71
CA MET A 390 44.47 0.07 -5.27
C MET A 390 44.86 0.21 -3.81
N ARG A 391 45.49 1.33 -3.45
CA ARG A 391 45.75 1.74 -2.07
C ARG A 391 44.92 2.97 -1.74
N MET A 392 44.65 3.17 -0.45
CA MET A 392 43.97 4.37 0.06
C MET A 392 44.96 5.12 0.95
N LEU A 393 45.49 6.24 0.45
CA LEU A 393 46.55 6.99 1.12
C LEU A 393 46.02 8.26 1.76
N ASN A 394 46.57 8.60 2.93
CA ASN A 394 46.21 9.80 3.69
C ASN A 394 46.66 11.09 2.99
N ILE A 395 45.79 12.09 2.91
CA ILE A 395 46.12 13.44 2.45
C ILE A 395 45.85 14.50 3.53
N SER A 396 46.74 15.48 3.60
CA SER A 396 46.72 16.60 4.55
C SER A 396 46.19 17.89 3.92
N CYS A 397 46.37 18.06 2.61
CA CYS A 397 45.84 19.16 1.81
C CYS A 397 45.50 18.70 0.39
N ILE A 398 44.83 19.56 -0.38
CA ILE A 398 44.46 19.24 -1.77
C ILE A 398 45.69 19.19 -2.71
N ASP A 399 46.75 19.92 -2.36
CA ASP A 399 48.00 19.99 -3.15
C ASP A 399 48.80 18.68 -3.09
N ASP A 400 48.41 17.75 -2.22
CA ASP A 400 48.96 16.39 -2.16
C ASP A 400 48.59 15.52 -3.37
N LEU A 401 47.62 15.96 -4.17
CA LEU A 401 47.10 15.25 -5.33
C LEU A 401 47.88 15.59 -6.61
N VAL A 402 48.32 14.55 -7.31
CA VAL A 402 48.99 14.64 -8.61
C VAL A 402 48.14 13.99 -9.69
N ALA A 403 48.12 14.57 -10.89
CA ALA A 403 47.40 14.00 -12.02
C ALA A 403 48.17 12.80 -12.58
N ASN A 404 47.51 11.66 -12.73
CA ASN A 404 48.09 10.50 -13.43
C ASN A 404 47.98 10.63 -14.95
N SER A 405 48.45 9.62 -15.69
CA SER A 405 48.42 9.58 -17.16
C SER A 405 47.01 9.68 -17.78
N MET A 406 45.95 9.51 -17.00
CA MET A 406 44.55 9.68 -17.42
C MET A 406 43.92 10.98 -16.89
N ASN A 407 44.72 11.90 -16.36
CA ASN A 407 44.30 13.17 -15.75
C ASN A 407 43.34 12.99 -14.56
N ILE A 408 43.43 11.84 -13.88
CA ILE A 408 42.74 11.56 -12.62
C ILE A 408 43.70 11.96 -11.50
N LEU A 409 43.21 12.77 -10.57
CA LEU A 409 43.97 13.20 -9.40
C LEU A 409 44.08 12.06 -8.40
N GLU A 410 45.31 11.70 -8.02
CA GLU A 410 45.63 10.66 -7.05
C GLU A 410 46.72 11.16 -6.09
N PRO A 411 46.78 10.69 -4.84
CA PRO A 411 47.77 11.16 -3.88
C PRO A 411 49.18 10.74 -4.30
N ALA A 412 50.17 11.63 -4.20
CA ALA A 412 51.58 11.26 -4.38
C ALA A 412 51.98 10.15 -3.38
N PRO A 413 52.88 9.21 -3.73
CA PRO A 413 53.20 8.08 -2.84
C PRO A 413 54.01 8.52 -1.61
N ILE A 414 54.70 9.66 -1.73
CA ILE A 414 55.54 10.28 -0.73
C ILE A 414 54.93 11.65 -0.40
N ASP A 415 55.01 12.06 0.87
CA ASP A 415 54.59 13.40 1.31
C ASP A 415 55.64 14.48 1.00
N ALA A 416 55.34 15.74 1.34
CA ALA A 416 56.24 16.87 1.11
C ALA A 416 57.56 16.78 1.91
N ASP A 417 57.57 15.98 2.98
CA ASP A 417 58.70 15.79 3.89
C ASP A 417 59.56 14.56 3.51
N GLY A 418 59.20 13.84 2.45
CA GLY A 418 59.95 12.68 1.95
C GLY A 418 59.56 11.34 2.58
N ASN A 419 58.47 11.27 3.35
CA ASN A 419 58.00 10.05 4.01
C ASN A 419 56.91 9.33 3.20
N GLU A 420 56.81 8.01 3.36
CA GLU A 420 55.69 7.24 2.80
C GLU A 420 54.36 7.63 3.47
N ARG A 421 53.31 7.82 2.67
CA ARG A 421 51.99 8.15 3.20
C ARG A 421 51.33 6.96 3.89
N GLU A 422 50.60 7.25 4.96
CA GLU A 422 49.81 6.25 5.70
C GLU A 422 48.77 5.59 4.78
N ASP A 423 48.87 4.27 4.64
CA ASP A 423 47.90 3.43 3.94
C ASP A 423 46.85 2.89 4.92
N VAL A 424 45.58 2.97 4.53
CA VAL A 424 44.45 2.39 5.28
C VAL A 424 44.68 0.92 5.65
N LEU A 425 45.25 0.11 4.76
CA LEU A 425 45.48 -1.32 5.04
C LEU A 425 46.60 -1.57 6.07
N GLN A 426 47.44 -0.56 6.33
CA GLN A 426 48.53 -0.62 7.30
C GLN A 426 48.25 0.20 8.58
N ALA A 427 47.17 0.98 8.60
CA ALA A 427 46.85 1.87 9.70
C ALA A 427 46.56 1.13 11.02
N SER A 428 46.68 1.83 12.16
CA SER A 428 46.46 1.28 13.51
C SER A 428 45.00 1.24 13.95
N ASP A 429 44.15 2.09 13.37
CA ASP A 429 42.76 2.29 13.82
C ASP A 429 41.77 2.13 12.65
N PRO A 430 40.52 1.75 12.90
CA PRO A 430 39.53 1.53 11.84
C PRO A 430 39.10 2.82 11.14
N VAL A 431 38.70 2.65 9.89
CA VAL A 431 37.93 3.61 9.10
C VAL A 431 36.45 3.51 9.47
N ASP A 432 35.78 4.65 9.62
CA ASP A 432 34.38 4.74 10.01
C ASP A 432 33.42 4.75 8.81
N LEU A 433 33.85 5.32 7.69
CA LEU A 433 33.03 5.66 6.53
C LEU A 433 33.80 5.51 5.22
N PHE A 434 33.17 4.89 4.21
CA PHE A 434 33.59 4.91 2.83
C PHE A 434 32.56 5.66 1.97
N LEU A 435 33.00 6.70 1.26
CA LEU A 435 32.25 7.32 0.19
C LEU A 435 32.65 6.66 -1.15
N LEU A 436 31.71 5.98 -1.77
CA LEU A 436 31.96 5.10 -2.92
C LEU A 436 31.35 5.66 -4.21
N PRO A 437 32.09 5.64 -5.33
CA PRO A 437 31.55 5.94 -6.65
C PRO A 437 30.93 4.69 -7.29
N GLY A 438 30.12 4.90 -8.32
CA GLY A 438 29.51 3.84 -9.11
C GLY A 438 28.86 4.37 -10.38
N LEU A 439 28.60 3.48 -11.34
CA LEU A 439 27.82 3.81 -12.53
C LEU A 439 26.33 3.68 -12.27
N ALA A 440 25.92 2.63 -11.57
CA ALA A 440 24.53 2.38 -11.24
C ALA A 440 24.40 1.75 -9.87
N PHE A 441 23.25 1.99 -9.24
CA PHE A 441 22.88 1.48 -7.94
C PHE A 441 21.43 1.02 -7.98
N ASP A 442 21.04 0.18 -7.04
CA ASP A 442 19.63 -0.05 -6.74
C ASP A 442 19.35 0.08 -5.26
N ARG A 443 18.05 0.10 -4.92
CA ARG A 443 17.56 0.26 -3.55
C ARG A 443 17.87 -0.93 -2.63
N SER A 444 18.48 -1.99 -3.16
CA SER A 444 18.97 -3.15 -2.39
C SER A 444 20.47 -3.09 -2.11
N GLY A 445 21.14 -1.99 -2.48
CA GLY A 445 22.56 -1.76 -2.19
C GLY A 445 23.50 -2.40 -3.22
N ARG A 446 22.97 -2.94 -4.31
CA ARG A 446 23.82 -3.51 -5.38
C ARG A 446 24.43 -2.38 -6.19
N ARG A 447 25.75 -2.45 -6.38
CA ARG A 447 26.54 -1.41 -7.04
C ARG A 447 27.17 -1.93 -8.33
N LEU A 448 27.01 -1.18 -9.42
CA LEU A 448 27.69 -1.43 -10.68
C LEU A 448 28.92 -0.53 -10.82
N GLY A 449 30.11 -1.10 -10.68
CA GLY A 449 31.37 -0.41 -10.96
C GLY A 449 31.68 -0.26 -12.46
N ARG A 450 32.76 0.45 -12.79
CA ARG A 450 33.20 0.69 -14.18
C ARG A 450 33.78 -0.54 -14.90
N GLY A 451 34.01 -1.64 -14.16
CA GLY A 451 34.46 -2.93 -14.69
C GLY A 451 35.89 -3.32 -14.32
N GLY A 452 36.63 -2.46 -13.62
CA GLY A 452 38.01 -2.75 -13.20
C GLY A 452 38.17 -3.38 -11.83
N GLY A 453 37.10 -3.71 -11.10
CA GLY A 453 37.16 -4.44 -9.82
C GLY A 453 37.88 -3.77 -8.63
N TYR A 454 38.57 -2.63 -8.83
CA TYR A 454 39.41 -1.97 -7.83
C TYR A 454 38.75 -1.81 -6.45
N TYR A 455 37.56 -1.21 -6.40
CA TYR A 455 36.85 -1.00 -5.14
C TYR A 455 36.39 -2.32 -4.50
N ASP A 456 35.89 -3.28 -5.28
CA ASP A 456 35.38 -4.54 -4.73
C ASP A 456 36.53 -5.39 -4.16
N THR A 457 37.68 -5.43 -4.85
CA THR A 457 38.91 -6.06 -4.35
C THR A 457 39.42 -5.37 -3.08
N PHE A 458 39.49 -4.05 -3.06
CA PHE A 458 39.96 -3.30 -1.90
C PHE A 458 39.03 -3.47 -0.68
N LEU A 459 37.72 -3.31 -0.87
CA LEU A 459 36.74 -3.43 0.20
C LEU A 459 36.74 -4.84 0.80
N LYS A 460 36.89 -5.88 -0.03
CA LYS A 460 37.06 -7.25 0.45
C LYS A 460 38.30 -7.39 1.33
N ASN A 461 39.46 -6.90 0.88
CA ASN A 461 40.69 -6.96 1.65
C ASN A 461 40.59 -6.19 2.99
N TYR A 462 39.94 -5.03 2.98
CA TYR A 462 39.71 -4.24 4.19
C TYR A 462 38.72 -4.92 5.15
N GLN A 463 37.64 -5.52 4.65
CA GLN A 463 36.68 -6.27 5.47
C GLN A 463 37.36 -7.46 6.17
N GLU A 464 38.24 -8.18 5.47
CA GLU A 464 39.03 -9.27 6.06
C GLU A 464 40.06 -8.77 7.09
N LEU A 465 40.71 -7.63 6.83
CA LEU A 465 41.58 -6.97 7.81
C LEU A 465 40.80 -6.57 9.07
N ALA A 466 39.63 -5.95 8.91
CA ALA A 466 38.78 -5.53 10.01
C ALA A 466 38.29 -6.72 10.83
N LYS A 467 37.96 -7.86 10.20
CA LYS A 467 37.65 -9.11 10.91
C LYS A 467 38.86 -9.61 11.71
N THR A 468 40.03 -9.66 11.08
CA THR A 468 41.27 -10.16 11.71
C THR A 468 41.70 -9.32 12.90
N ARG A 469 41.48 -8.00 12.84
CA ARG A 469 41.81 -7.04 13.90
C ARG A 469 40.64 -6.73 14.85
N ASN A 470 39.51 -7.43 14.71
CA ASN A 470 38.29 -7.24 15.50
C ASN A 470 37.79 -5.78 15.53
N TRP A 471 37.86 -5.12 14.37
CA TRP A 471 37.42 -3.75 14.18
C TRP A 471 35.94 -3.67 13.78
N LYS A 472 35.30 -2.56 14.15
CA LYS A 472 33.96 -2.23 13.67
C LYS A 472 34.00 -2.03 12.15
N GLN A 473 33.06 -2.64 11.44
CA GLN A 473 32.93 -2.46 9.99
C GLN A 473 32.56 -1.00 9.67
N PRO A 474 33.14 -0.43 8.60
CA PRO A 474 32.86 0.93 8.18
C PRO A 474 31.47 1.01 7.56
N LEU A 475 30.87 2.19 7.55
CA LEU A 475 29.65 2.44 6.80
C LEU A 475 29.99 2.66 5.32
N LEU A 476 29.43 1.86 4.41
CA LEU A 476 29.64 1.98 2.97
C LEU A 476 28.54 2.84 2.34
N VAL A 477 28.83 4.10 2.04
CA VAL A 477 27.87 5.04 1.48
C VAL A 477 28.22 5.34 0.03
N ALA A 478 27.28 5.13 -0.89
CA ALA A 478 27.47 5.49 -2.29
C ALA A 478 26.78 6.81 -2.64
N LEU A 479 27.45 7.63 -3.43
CA LEU A 479 26.91 8.89 -3.95
C LEU A 479 26.37 8.65 -5.36
N SER A 480 25.14 9.12 -5.62
CA SER A 480 24.44 8.81 -6.86
C SER A 480 23.56 9.97 -7.34
N TYR A 481 23.63 10.27 -8.63
CA TYR A 481 22.60 11.07 -9.29
C TYR A 481 21.29 10.29 -9.39
N SER A 482 20.16 10.99 -9.53
CA SER A 482 18.84 10.34 -9.64
C SER A 482 18.77 9.33 -10.79
N VAL A 483 19.45 9.59 -11.92
CA VAL A 483 19.49 8.70 -13.09
C VAL A 483 20.30 7.41 -12.89
N GLN A 484 21.13 7.35 -11.84
CA GLN A 484 21.98 6.19 -11.56
C GLN A 484 21.28 5.16 -10.67
N ILE A 485 20.13 5.49 -10.07
CA ILE A 485 19.33 4.58 -9.25
C ILE A 485 18.34 3.85 -10.17
N LEU A 486 18.45 2.52 -10.22
CA LEU A 486 17.68 1.67 -11.13
C LEU A 486 16.64 0.85 -10.39
N ASP A 487 15.40 0.85 -10.88
CA ASP A 487 14.31 0.02 -10.33
C ASP A 487 14.38 -1.43 -10.84
N GLU A 488 15.00 -1.67 -12.00
CA GLU A 488 15.14 -3.01 -12.63
C GLU A 488 16.23 -3.88 -11.96
N GLY A 489 16.97 -3.33 -10.99
CA GLY A 489 18.04 -4.00 -10.25
C GLY A 489 19.39 -4.01 -10.97
N VAL A 490 20.47 -4.10 -10.18
CA VAL A 490 21.84 -4.19 -10.69
C VAL A 490 22.31 -5.66 -10.67
N PRO A 491 22.74 -6.24 -11.82
CA PRO A 491 23.27 -7.60 -11.85
C PRO A 491 24.57 -7.66 -11.05
N VAL A 492 24.67 -8.64 -10.14
CA VAL A 492 25.81 -8.85 -9.24
C VAL A 492 26.37 -10.25 -9.37
N THR A 493 27.65 -10.36 -9.09
CA THR A 493 28.46 -11.58 -8.96
C THR A 493 28.82 -11.76 -7.49
N PRO A 494 29.21 -12.97 -7.05
CA PRO A 494 29.62 -13.22 -5.66
C PRO A 494 30.80 -12.37 -5.15
N HIS A 495 31.50 -11.67 -6.05
CA HIS A 495 32.65 -10.82 -5.73
C HIS A 495 32.31 -9.33 -5.58
N ASP A 496 31.09 -8.89 -5.91
CA ASP A 496 30.73 -7.48 -5.73
C ASP A 496 30.32 -7.19 -4.29
N ILE A 497 30.81 -6.07 -3.75
CA ILE A 497 30.47 -5.64 -2.39
C ILE A 497 29.26 -4.70 -2.44
N LEU A 498 28.24 -5.01 -1.62
CA LEU A 498 27.05 -4.19 -1.48
C LEU A 498 27.33 -2.93 -0.64
N VAL A 499 26.57 -1.87 -0.88
CA VAL A 499 26.62 -0.63 -0.09
C VAL A 499 25.56 -0.63 1.01
N ASP A 500 25.85 0.07 2.10
CA ASP A 500 24.98 0.19 3.27
C ASP A 500 23.95 1.32 3.12
N ALA A 501 24.27 2.38 2.38
CA ALA A 501 23.38 3.49 2.11
C ALA A 501 23.66 4.15 0.76
N LEU A 502 22.65 4.81 0.20
CA LEU A 502 22.76 5.67 -0.97
C LEU A 502 22.43 7.11 -0.61
N VAL A 503 23.19 8.07 -1.13
CA VAL A 503 22.84 9.49 -1.08
C VAL A 503 22.50 9.94 -2.49
N SER A 504 21.34 10.58 -2.61
CA SER A 504 20.82 11.16 -3.83
C SER A 504 20.27 12.56 -3.56
N PRO A 505 19.92 13.36 -4.58
CA PRO A 505 19.33 14.68 -4.38
C PRO A 505 18.02 14.65 -3.56
N ALA A 506 17.32 13.51 -3.55
CA ALA A 506 16.08 13.32 -2.80
C ALA A 506 16.31 13.00 -1.31
N GLY A 507 17.54 12.73 -0.89
CA GLY A 507 17.88 12.35 0.49
C GLY A 507 18.75 11.11 0.61
N VAL A 508 18.92 10.65 1.86
CA VAL A 508 19.63 9.41 2.22
C VAL A 508 18.65 8.23 2.16
N ILE A 509 19.04 7.16 1.49
CA ILE A 509 18.34 5.88 1.44
C ILE A 509 19.17 4.87 2.24
N PRO A 510 18.84 4.59 3.52
CA PRO A 510 19.50 3.56 4.31
C PRO A 510 19.07 2.17 3.84
N ILE A 511 20.02 1.24 3.70
CA ILE A 511 19.78 -0.10 3.12
C ILE A 511 20.12 -1.20 4.12
N SER A 512 21.27 -1.10 4.79
CA SER A 512 21.66 -2.09 5.81
C SER A 512 21.22 -1.65 7.22
N PRO A 513 21.09 -2.61 8.16
CA PRO A 513 20.83 -2.29 9.57
C PRO A 513 21.86 -1.31 10.15
N ALA A 514 23.13 -1.45 9.75
CA ALA A 514 24.19 -0.54 10.18
C ALA A 514 23.99 0.90 9.68
N ALA A 515 23.35 1.09 8.52
CA ALA A 515 22.98 2.42 8.03
C ALA A 515 21.75 2.98 8.75
N LEU A 516 20.74 2.15 9.04
CA LEU A 516 19.55 2.57 9.80
C LEU A 516 19.96 3.06 11.20
N ASP A 517 20.76 2.28 11.92
CA ASP A 517 21.24 2.63 13.26
C ASP A 517 22.09 3.91 13.29
N ARG A 518 22.86 4.19 12.23
CA ARG A 518 23.76 5.35 12.15
C ARG A 518 23.12 6.58 11.51
N SER A 519 22.01 6.42 10.81
CA SER A 519 21.22 7.53 10.27
C SER A 519 20.29 8.12 11.33
N ASP A 520 19.99 7.36 12.39
CA ASP A 520 19.26 7.80 13.60
C ASP A 520 19.99 7.35 14.89
N PRO A 521 21.18 7.92 15.20
CA PRO A 521 22.06 7.44 16.28
C PRO A 521 21.51 7.66 17.70
N HIS A 522 20.41 8.38 17.83
CA HIS A 522 19.60 8.42 19.04
C HIS A 522 18.23 7.91 18.61
N GLY A 523 17.81 6.70 18.95
CA GLY A 523 16.45 6.22 18.65
C GLY A 523 15.39 7.06 19.37
N VAL A 524 15.17 8.30 18.91
CA VAL A 524 14.33 9.31 19.53
C VAL A 524 12.85 8.96 19.41
N GLY A 525 12.48 8.01 18.54
CA GLY A 525 11.10 7.52 18.44
C GLY A 525 10.67 6.63 19.61
N LEU A 526 11.55 5.79 20.15
CA LEU A 526 11.16 4.75 21.12
C LEU A 526 11.66 5.03 22.54
N TRP A 527 12.79 5.74 22.70
CA TRP A 527 13.31 6.11 24.02
C TRP A 527 12.64 7.34 24.63
N LEU A 528 12.20 8.33 23.83
CA LEU A 528 11.38 9.44 24.36
C LEU A 528 10.05 8.93 24.92
N ALA A 529 9.44 7.92 24.30
CA ALA A 529 8.22 7.30 24.82
C ALA A 529 8.46 6.59 26.17
N LEU A 530 9.61 5.93 26.35
CA LEU A 530 9.93 5.18 27.56
C LEU A 530 10.46 6.05 28.71
N ASP A 531 11.21 7.12 28.45
CA ASP A 531 11.64 8.06 29.49
C ASP A 531 10.51 9.03 29.88
N LEU A 532 9.61 9.39 28.95
CA LEU A 532 8.37 10.09 29.29
C LEU A 532 7.41 9.18 30.08
N LEU A 533 7.33 7.88 29.76
CA LEU A 533 6.59 6.92 30.59
C LEU A 533 7.23 6.74 31.97
N LYS A 534 8.56 6.74 32.10
CA LYS A 534 9.23 6.65 33.40
C LYS A 534 9.03 7.90 34.25
N GLU A 535 9.09 9.09 33.68
CA GLU A 535 8.79 10.34 34.39
C GLU A 535 7.30 10.45 34.74
N ILE A 536 6.39 10.02 33.85
CA ILE A 536 4.95 9.92 34.15
C ILE A 536 4.69 8.89 35.25
N ILE A 537 5.33 7.72 35.21
CA ILE A 537 5.22 6.69 36.26
C ILE A 537 5.84 7.17 37.58
N LEU A 538 6.96 7.91 37.57
CA LEU A 538 7.56 8.49 38.79
C LEU A 538 6.69 9.60 39.38
N VAL A 539 6.06 10.43 38.55
CA VAL A 539 5.10 11.47 38.96
C VAL A 539 3.81 10.84 39.49
N CYS A 540 3.32 9.76 38.86
CA CYS A 540 2.17 8.99 39.32
C CYS A 540 2.44 8.19 40.60
N LEU A 541 3.66 7.68 40.80
CA LEU A 541 4.07 6.98 42.03
C LEU A 541 4.38 7.94 43.18
N ARG A 542 4.85 9.18 42.91
CA ARG A 542 5.00 10.23 43.94
C ARG A 542 3.66 10.84 44.38
N TYR A 543 2.60 10.74 43.58
CA TYR A 543 1.25 11.19 43.95
C TYR A 543 0.42 10.14 44.72
N ARG A 544 0.91 8.89 44.90
CA ARG A 544 0.16 7.80 45.54
C ARG A 544 0.70 7.32 46.90
N ALA A 545 1.65 8.03 47.51
CA ALA A 545 2.19 7.69 48.83
C ALA A 545 2.08 8.85 49.84
N ARG A 546 0.86 9.11 50.33
CA ARG A 546 0.63 9.56 51.71
C ARG A 546 -0.55 8.78 52.30
N PRO A 547 -0.33 7.93 53.33
CA PRO A 547 -1.40 7.20 53.98
C PRO A 547 -2.11 8.11 55.00
N ALA A 548 -3.44 8.18 54.91
CA ALA A 548 -4.29 8.61 56.03
C ALA A 548 -4.68 7.36 56.81
N SER A 549 -4.13 7.21 58.01
CA SER A 549 -4.55 6.21 58.98
C SER A 549 -5.87 6.64 59.64
N SER A 550 -6.80 5.68 59.73
CA SER A 550 -7.85 5.48 60.75
C SER A 550 -7.58 6.19 62.09
N ASN A 551 -8.53 6.63 62.91
CA ASN A 551 -9.94 6.34 63.13
C ASN A 551 -10.40 7.42 64.13
N GLU A 552 -11.56 8.06 63.98
CA GLU A 552 -12.42 8.40 65.12
C GLU A 552 -13.81 8.92 64.66
N SER A 553 -14.79 8.04 64.84
CA SER A 553 -16.06 8.31 65.51
C SER A 553 -17.04 9.34 64.92
N ALA A 554 -18.05 8.82 64.23
CA ALA A 554 -19.37 9.45 64.20
C ALA A 554 -20.03 9.38 65.59
N LYS A 555 -20.38 10.54 66.17
CA LYS A 555 -21.44 10.68 67.20
C LYS A 555 -22.10 12.07 67.13
N PHE A 556 -23.34 12.03 66.62
CA PHE A 556 -24.57 12.75 66.98
C PHE A 556 -24.57 14.13 67.69
N TRP A 557 -25.54 14.96 67.22
CA TRP A 557 -26.25 16.13 67.82
C TRP A 557 -25.58 17.51 67.75
N SER A 558 -26.28 18.64 67.58
CA SER A 558 -27.65 19.03 67.20
C SER A 558 -27.71 20.56 67.23
N SER A 559 -28.82 21.16 66.77
CA SER A 559 -29.22 22.58 66.85
C SER A 559 -28.48 23.52 65.89
N GLY A 560 -29.15 24.18 64.93
CA GLY A 560 -30.14 25.26 65.16
C GLY A 560 -29.35 26.58 65.09
N THR A 561 -29.64 27.59 64.29
CA THR A 561 -30.90 28.15 63.82
C THR A 561 -30.62 29.24 62.78
N SER A 562 -31.62 29.46 61.90
CA SER A 562 -32.10 30.77 61.45
C SER A 562 -31.26 31.67 60.52
N ASN A 563 -31.79 31.71 59.28
CA ASN A 563 -32.14 32.88 58.46
C ASN A 563 -31.09 33.75 57.76
N ARG A 564 -31.24 33.72 56.42
CA ARG A 564 -31.36 34.83 55.46
C ARG A 564 -30.40 36.01 55.66
N THR A 565 -29.63 36.31 54.61
CA THR A 565 -29.89 37.42 53.67
C THR A 565 -28.94 37.30 52.47
N ARG A 566 -29.45 37.43 51.24
CA ARG A 566 -28.65 37.56 50.01
C ARG A 566 -28.04 38.95 49.95
N VAL A 567 -26.74 39.08 49.68
CA VAL A 567 -26.12 40.30 49.16
C VAL A 567 -25.01 39.93 48.16
N TYR A 568 -25.10 40.50 46.96
CA TYR A 568 -24.08 40.49 45.91
C TYR A 568 -22.91 41.41 46.29
N LEU A 569 -21.66 41.07 45.94
CA LEU A 569 -20.60 42.08 45.87
C LEU A 569 -19.63 41.79 44.71
N TYR A 570 -19.50 42.79 43.83
CA TYR A 570 -18.46 42.98 42.84
C TYR A 570 -17.58 44.17 43.27
N LEU A 571 -16.32 44.11 42.83
CA LEU A 571 -15.33 45.19 42.65
C LEU A 571 -14.61 45.77 43.88
N GLY A 572 -13.28 45.92 43.74
CA GLY A 572 -12.50 46.86 44.55
C GLY A 572 -10.99 46.63 44.56
N LEU A 573 -10.29 47.18 43.57
CA LEU A 573 -8.83 47.23 43.38
C LEU A 573 -8.04 47.78 44.57
N ASN A 574 -6.74 47.43 44.64
CA ASN A 574 -5.73 48.38 45.12
C ASN A 574 -4.42 48.31 44.33
N TYR A 575 -4.05 49.49 43.82
CA TYR A 575 -2.85 49.78 43.01
C TYR A 575 -1.59 49.85 43.88
N LYS A 576 -0.47 49.33 43.38
CA LYS A 576 0.86 49.90 43.65
C LYS A 576 1.58 50.15 42.34
N LYS A 577 1.92 51.43 42.13
CA LYS A 577 2.82 51.94 41.09
C LYS A 577 4.16 51.20 41.17
N VAL A 578 4.54 50.51 40.11
CA VAL A 578 5.94 50.25 39.77
C VAL A 578 6.21 50.96 38.46
N VAL A 579 7.27 51.75 38.46
CA VAL A 579 7.75 52.63 37.40
C VAL A 579 8.02 51.82 36.13
N CYS A 580 7.44 52.24 35.00
CA CYS A 580 7.86 51.78 33.67
C CYS A 580 9.26 52.35 33.39
N SER A 581 10.27 51.49 33.51
CA SER A 581 11.50 51.63 32.74
C SER A 581 11.27 51.01 31.37
N GLU A 582 11.64 51.70 30.31
CA GLU A 582 11.64 51.23 28.92
C GLU A 582 12.52 49.98 28.81
N ALA A 583 11.94 48.80 28.99
CA ALA A 583 12.57 47.56 28.60
C ALA A 583 12.34 47.37 27.10
N MET A 584 13.36 47.73 26.32
CA MET A 584 13.54 47.31 24.94
C MET A 584 13.05 45.86 24.77
N VAL A 585 12.04 45.66 23.92
CA VAL A 585 11.70 44.34 23.40
C VAL A 585 12.86 43.90 22.53
N THR A 586 13.89 43.36 23.17
CA THR A 586 14.87 42.53 22.50
C THR A 586 14.14 41.26 22.11
N SER A 587 14.04 41.01 20.80
CA SER A 587 13.55 39.72 20.29
C SER A 587 14.54 38.64 20.71
N SER A 588 14.37 38.12 21.93
CA SER A 588 15.23 37.07 22.44
C SER A 588 14.87 35.76 21.75
N ALA A 589 15.90 34.96 21.46
CA ALA A 589 15.78 33.61 20.92
C ALA A 589 14.76 32.75 21.70
N SER A 590 14.52 33.08 22.98
CA SER A 590 13.55 32.45 23.87
C SER A 590 12.11 32.42 23.34
N SER A 591 11.65 33.50 22.68
CA SER A 591 10.29 33.56 22.12
C SER A 591 10.14 32.67 20.88
N LEU A 592 11.22 32.52 20.11
CA LEU A 592 11.26 31.65 18.93
C LEU A 592 11.34 30.17 19.35
N ILE A 593 12.12 29.87 20.40
CA ILE A 593 12.22 28.53 20.97
C ILE A 593 10.88 28.06 21.52
N LEU A 594 10.15 28.92 22.24
CA LEU A 594 8.83 28.59 22.77
C LEU A 594 7.80 28.37 21.64
N PHE A 595 7.88 29.15 20.56
CA PHE A 595 7.06 28.93 19.36
C PHE A 595 7.40 27.60 18.66
N CYS A 596 8.68 27.28 18.47
CA CYS A 596 9.11 26.01 17.88
C CYS A 596 8.72 24.80 18.74
N LEU A 597 8.81 24.92 20.08
CA LEU A 597 8.39 23.87 21.02
C LEU A 597 6.87 23.67 21.00
N THR A 598 6.09 24.74 20.94
CA THR A 598 4.62 24.63 20.84
C THR A 598 4.17 24.06 19.51
N VAL A 599 4.80 24.44 18.39
CA VAL A 599 4.55 23.83 17.07
C VAL A 599 4.97 22.36 17.03
N SER A 600 6.11 22.01 17.63
CA SER A 600 6.57 20.61 17.71
C SER A 600 5.64 19.76 18.58
N LEU A 601 5.19 20.29 19.72
CA LEU A 601 4.22 19.63 20.58
C LEU A 601 2.86 19.47 19.88
N LEU A 602 2.42 20.46 19.10
CA LEU A 602 1.20 20.38 18.30
C LEU A 602 1.32 19.33 17.18
N LEU A 603 2.48 19.23 16.51
CA LEU A 603 2.78 18.20 15.51
C LEU A 603 2.83 16.78 16.11
N LEU A 604 3.35 16.64 17.35
CA LEU A 604 3.34 15.38 18.12
C LEU A 604 1.95 14.98 18.63
N LEU A 605 1.04 15.95 18.76
CA LEU A 605 -0.35 15.74 19.15
C LEU A 605 -1.31 15.61 17.95
N LEU A 606 -0.80 15.76 16.71
CA LEU A 606 -1.61 15.44 15.53
C LEU A 606 -1.93 13.94 15.58
N PRO A 607 -3.22 13.55 15.54
CA PRO A 607 -3.58 12.15 15.48
C PRO A 607 -2.96 11.56 14.20
N LEU A 608 -2.00 10.65 14.36
CA LEU A 608 -1.64 9.76 13.26
C LEU A 608 -2.94 9.06 12.84
N PRO A 609 -3.35 9.13 11.57
CA PRO A 609 -4.57 8.47 11.14
C PRO A 609 -4.42 6.97 11.39
N SER A 610 -5.15 6.47 12.39
CA SER A 610 -5.33 5.05 12.60
C SER A 610 -6.16 4.51 11.44
N HIS A 611 -5.52 3.86 10.47
CA HIS A 611 -6.23 3.16 9.41
C HIS A 611 -6.85 1.88 9.98
N CYS A 612 -8.17 1.75 9.95
CA CYS A 612 -8.85 0.52 10.35
C CYS A 612 -9.16 -0.39 9.14
N ALA A 613 -9.17 0.15 7.91
CA ALA A 613 -9.22 -0.58 6.65
C ALA A 613 -7.83 -1.04 6.17
N ASP A 614 -7.83 -1.99 5.24
CA ASP A 614 -6.64 -2.29 4.43
C ASP A 614 -6.15 -1.00 3.74
N PRO A 615 -4.85 -0.69 3.78
CA PRO A 615 -4.34 0.50 3.12
C PRO A 615 -4.46 0.38 1.60
N ASP A 616 -4.65 1.52 0.95
CA ASP A 616 -4.68 1.59 -0.49
C ASP A 616 -3.36 1.14 -1.13
N PRO A 617 -3.42 0.49 -2.31
CA PRO A 617 -2.23 0.05 -3.00
C PRO A 617 -1.41 1.26 -3.46
N LEU A 618 -0.10 1.24 -3.18
CA LEU A 618 0.85 2.26 -3.64
C LEU A 618 1.46 1.94 -5.01
N LEU A 619 1.22 0.74 -5.52
CA LEU A 619 1.77 0.19 -6.75
C LEU A 619 0.67 -0.57 -7.50
N ASP A 620 0.85 -0.75 -8.82
CA ASP A 620 -0.07 -1.56 -9.64
C ASP A 620 -0.23 -2.98 -9.11
N LEU A 621 0.88 -3.62 -8.72
CA LEU A 621 0.94 -5.03 -8.34
C LEU A 621 1.83 -5.21 -7.11
N CYS A 622 1.35 -6.00 -6.15
CA CYS A 622 2.14 -6.47 -5.01
C CYS A 622 1.68 -7.87 -4.60
N VAL A 623 1.89 -8.89 -5.44
CA VAL A 623 1.51 -10.29 -5.10
C VAL A 623 2.25 -10.73 -3.83
N ALA A 624 1.55 -11.25 -2.82
CA ALA A 624 2.18 -11.66 -1.56
C ALA A 624 3.22 -12.77 -1.77
N ASN A 625 4.41 -12.57 -1.18
CA ASN A 625 5.40 -13.62 -0.97
C ASN A 625 5.21 -14.21 0.44
N LEU A 626 4.39 -15.26 0.50
CA LEU A 626 4.06 -15.94 1.76
C LEU A 626 5.22 -16.75 2.37
N THR A 627 6.35 -16.87 1.65
CA THR A 627 7.54 -17.61 2.12
C THR A 627 8.63 -16.72 2.71
N ALA A 628 8.49 -15.39 2.60
CA ALA A 628 9.46 -14.45 3.10
C ALA A 628 9.49 -14.44 4.65
N SER A 629 10.69 -14.38 5.22
CA SER A 629 10.93 -14.49 6.67
C SER A 629 10.67 -13.19 7.47
N THR A 630 10.13 -12.15 6.85
CA THR A 630 9.95 -10.84 7.50
C THR A 630 8.60 -10.77 8.23
N SER A 631 8.67 -10.71 9.56
CA SER A 631 7.53 -10.49 10.47
C SER A 631 7.11 -9.02 10.47
N SER A 632 6.36 -8.58 9.46
CA SER A 632 5.59 -7.33 9.54
C SER A 632 4.11 -7.64 9.33
N SER A 633 3.21 -6.76 9.77
CA SER A 633 1.76 -6.84 9.53
C SER A 633 1.36 -6.82 8.04
N TYR A 634 2.36 -6.80 7.13
CA TYR A 634 2.23 -6.74 5.68
C TYR A 634 2.97 -7.92 5.04
N PHE A 635 2.37 -8.49 3.99
CA PHE A 635 3.03 -9.49 3.16
C PHE A 635 3.95 -8.79 2.16
N PRO A 636 5.26 -9.09 2.15
CA PRO A 636 6.17 -8.53 1.15
C PRO A 636 5.75 -8.96 -0.25
N CYS A 637 5.98 -8.12 -1.25
CA CYS A 637 5.64 -8.46 -2.63
C CYS A 637 6.64 -9.46 -3.24
N LYS A 638 6.17 -10.34 -4.13
CA LYS A 638 7.02 -11.08 -5.08
C LYS A 638 7.78 -10.09 -5.97
N LEU A 639 8.93 -10.53 -6.49
CA LEU A 639 9.65 -9.72 -7.48
C LEU A 639 8.79 -9.56 -8.75
N PRO A 640 8.77 -8.39 -9.40
CA PRO A 640 7.97 -8.19 -10.62
C PRO A 640 8.27 -9.20 -11.74
N SER A 641 9.50 -9.73 -11.81
CA SER A 641 9.90 -10.76 -12.77
C SER A 641 9.31 -12.14 -12.50
N GLU A 642 8.82 -12.39 -11.27
CA GLU A 642 8.22 -13.65 -10.83
C GLU A 642 6.69 -13.61 -10.90
N VAL A 643 6.11 -12.42 -11.14
CA VAL A 643 4.66 -12.24 -11.22
C VAL A 643 4.14 -12.73 -12.58
N THR A 644 3.17 -13.63 -12.54
CA THR A 644 2.54 -14.26 -13.70
C THR A 644 1.04 -14.02 -13.70
N ALA A 645 0.35 -14.38 -14.79
CA ALA A 645 -1.12 -14.28 -14.85
C ALA A 645 -1.80 -15.22 -13.84
N ASP A 646 -1.14 -16.31 -13.45
CA ASP A 646 -1.67 -17.28 -12.48
C ASP A 646 -1.74 -16.71 -11.06
N ASP A 647 -0.96 -15.67 -10.75
CA ASP A 647 -1.01 -15.00 -9.44
C ASP A 647 -2.31 -14.22 -9.22
N PHE A 648 -3.06 -13.94 -10.29
CA PHE A 648 -4.31 -13.16 -10.27
C PHE A 648 -5.56 -14.03 -10.50
N VAL A 649 -5.41 -15.36 -10.43
CA VAL A 649 -6.53 -16.31 -10.52
C VAL A 649 -6.44 -17.35 -9.42
N PHE A 650 -7.59 -17.73 -8.86
CA PHE A 650 -7.71 -18.70 -7.79
C PHE A 650 -8.87 -19.67 -8.06
N ASP A 651 -8.57 -20.97 -8.09
CA ASP A 651 -9.55 -22.03 -8.37
C ASP A 651 -10.11 -22.69 -7.10
N GLY A 652 -9.63 -22.29 -5.91
CA GLY A 652 -9.97 -22.96 -4.66
C GLY A 652 -11.45 -22.88 -4.29
N LEU A 653 -12.21 -21.93 -4.86
CA LEU A 653 -13.67 -21.82 -4.64
C LEU A 653 -14.51 -22.69 -5.61
N SER A 654 -13.87 -23.43 -6.52
CA SER A 654 -14.57 -24.26 -7.51
C SER A 654 -15.20 -25.52 -6.93
N LYS A 655 -14.72 -25.99 -5.77
CA LYS A 655 -15.14 -27.24 -5.16
C LYS A 655 -16.07 -27.00 -3.97
N GLN A 656 -17.10 -27.83 -3.88
CA GLN A 656 -17.97 -27.89 -2.71
C GLN A 656 -17.17 -28.32 -1.47
N GLY A 657 -17.33 -27.58 -0.38
CA GLY A 657 -16.77 -27.92 0.93
C GLY A 657 -17.48 -29.08 1.62
N ASN A 658 -16.81 -29.69 2.61
CA ASN A 658 -17.37 -30.79 3.38
C ASN A 658 -18.27 -30.30 4.53
N VAL A 659 -19.58 -30.51 4.37
CA VAL A 659 -20.61 -30.12 5.35
C VAL A 659 -20.92 -31.20 6.40
N THR A 660 -20.20 -32.33 6.43
CA THR A 660 -20.37 -33.36 7.47
C THR A 660 -19.59 -33.00 8.74
N ASN A 661 -19.90 -31.87 9.35
CA ASN A 661 -19.28 -31.39 10.58
C ASN A 661 -20.33 -30.91 11.59
N LEU A 662 -19.89 -30.53 12.79
CA LEU A 662 -20.76 -30.15 13.92
C LEU A 662 -21.81 -29.09 13.54
N PHE A 663 -21.43 -28.12 12.71
CA PHE A 663 -22.29 -27.01 12.34
C PHE A 663 -23.02 -27.23 11.00
N GLY A 664 -22.67 -28.27 10.24
CA GLY A 664 -23.28 -28.53 8.94
C GLY A 664 -22.92 -27.49 7.86
N VAL A 665 -21.81 -26.79 8.01
CA VAL A 665 -21.36 -25.70 7.10
C VAL A 665 -19.89 -25.87 6.74
N ALA A 666 -19.51 -25.52 5.51
CA ALA A 666 -18.12 -25.47 5.07
C ALA A 666 -17.82 -24.10 4.47
N VAL A 667 -16.85 -23.38 5.06
CA VAL A 667 -16.35 -22.11 4.55
C VAL A 667 -15.00 -22.35 3.86
N THR A 668 -14.95 -22.21 2.55
CA THR A 668 -13.72 -22.25 1.76
C THR A 668 -13.23 -20.83 1.54
N THR A 669 -12.03 -20.52 2.06
CA THR A 669 -11.52 -19.14 2.10
C THR A 669 -10.63 -18.80 0.91
N GLY A 670 -10.94 -17.70 0.24
CA GLY A 670 -10.13 -17.08 -0.81
C GLY A 670 -9.59 -15.73 -0.36
N ASN A 671 -8.73 -15.75 0.65
CA ASN A 671 -8.07 -14.57 1.22
C ASN A 671 -6.58 -14.55 0.81
N VAL A 672 -5.82 -13.52 1.20
CA VAL A 672 -4.42 -13.36 0.79
C VAL A 672 -3.50 -14.56 1.13
N LEU A 673 -3.87 -15.39 2.12
CA LEU A 673 -3.10 -16.59 2.48
C LEU A 673 -3.29 -17.75 1.50
N SER A 674 -4.44 -17.82 0.82
CA SER A 674 -4.73 -18.83 -0.21
C SER A 674 -4.66 -18.27 -1.63
N PHE A 675 -4.88 -16.96 -1.78
CA PHE A 675 -4.85 -16.23 -3.04
C PHE A 675 -3.93 -14.98 -2.92
N PRO A 676 -2.60 -15.16 -3.09
CA PRO A 676 -1.61 -14.11 -2.85
C PRO A 676 -1.76 -12.84 -3.70
N GLY A 677 -2.45 -12.92 -4.85
CA GLY A 677 -2.73 -11.78 -5.71
C GLY A 677 -3.60 -10.69 -5.07
N LEU A 678 -4.32 -11.03 -3.99
CA LEU A 678 -5.17 -10.08 -3.24
C LEU A 678 -4.37 -9.08 -2.38
N ASN A 679 -3.07 -9.29 -2.23
CA ASN A 679 -2.26 -8.47 -1.33
C ASN A 679 -2.30 -6.99 -1.70
N THR A 680 -2.49 -6.12 -0.70
CA THR A 680 -2.74 -4.66 -0.83
C THR A 680 -4.02 -4.24 -1.57
N LEU A 681 -4.81 -5.15 -2.12
CA LEU A 681 -5.96 -4.80 -2.97
C LEU A 681 -7.24 -4.54 -2.18
N GLY A 682 -7.27 -4.85 -0.88
CA GLY A 682 -8.39 -4.58 0.00
C GLY A 682 -9.64 -5.43 -0.28
N LEU A 683 -9.47 -6.62 -0.87
CA LEU A 683 -10.57 -7.51 -1.24
C LEU A 683 -10.24 -8.98 -0.97
N SER A 684 -11.25 -9.76 -0.62
CA SER A 684 -11.21 -11.22 -0.63
C SER A 684 -12.59 -11.80 -0.89
N MET A 685 -12.65 -13.10 -1.21
CA MET A 685 -13.91 -13.79 -1.48
C MET A 685 -13.91 -15.20 -0.88
N ASN A 686 -15.03 -15.61 -0.32
CA ASN A 686 -15.24 -16.95 0.23
C ASN A 686 -16.38 -17.67 -0.49
N ARG A 687 -16.33 -18.99 -0.45
CA ARG A 687 -17.44 -19.88 -0.78
C ARG A 687 -17.96 -20.50 0.52
N VAL A 688 -19.28 -20.56 0.67
CA VAL A 688 -19.90 -21.21 1.83
C VAL A 688 -20.97 -22.21 1.40
N ASP A 689 -20.75 -23.48 1.74
CA ASP A 689 -21.66 -24.58 1.49
C ASP A 689 -22.37 -24.99 2.78
N PHE A 690 -23.68 -25.26 2.71
CA PHE A 690 -24.50 -25.71 3.84
C PHE A 690 -25.15 -27.06 3.55
N GLY A 691 -25.16 -27.94 4.55
CA GLY A 691 -26.11 -29.05 4.62
C GLY A 691 -27.52 -28.55 4.97
N PRO A 692 -28.57 -29.38 4.81
CA PRO A 692 -29.91 -29.06 5.33
C PRO A 692 -29.85 -28.78 6.84
N GLY A 693 -30.41 -27.64 7.28
CA GLY A 693 -30.35 -27.20 8.68
C GLY A 693 -28.97 -26.76 9.17
N GLY A 694 -27.95 -26.72 8.30
CA GLY A 694 -26.62 -26.25 8.63
C GLY A 694 -26.60 -24.77 9.01
N ILE A 695 -25.70 -24.41 9.92
CA ILE A 695 -25.55 -23.05 10.45
C ILE A 695 -24.11 -22.59 10.31
N ASN A 696 -23.91 -21.38 9.78
CA ASN A 696 -22.70 -20.61 10.00
C ASN A 696 -22.92 -19.87 11.32
N PRO A 697 -22.34 -20.34 12.43
CA PRO A 697 -22.71 -19.88 13.76
C PRO A 697 -22.43 -18.38 13.94
N PRO A 698 -23.00 -17.74 14.98
CA PRO A 698 -22.70 -16.35 15.30
C PRO A 698 -21.20 -16.06 15.28
N HIS A 699 -20.80 -15.15 14.40
CA HIS A 699 -19.41 -14.78 14.18
C HIS A 699 -19.31 -13.30 13.80
N SER A 700 -18.08 -12.78 13.76
CA SER A 700 -17.82 -11.42 13.28
C SER A 700 -16.51 -11.32 12.51
N HIS A 701 -16.45 -10.35 11.60
CA HIS A 701 -15.27 -10.02 10.81
C HIS A 701 -14.67 -8.71 11.33
N PRO A 702 -13.57 -8.76 12.11
CA PRO A 702 -13.07 -7.57 12.82
C PRO A 702 -12.50 -6.48 11.89
N ARG A 703 -12.15 -6.84 10.65
CA ARG A 703 -11.46 -5.94 9.71
C ARG A 703 -12.20 -5.70 8.40
N ALA A 704 -13.42 -6.25 8.23
CA ALA A 704 -14.15 -6.08 6.97
C ALA A 704 -15.66 -6.06 7.17
N SER A 705 -16.32 -5.27 6.33
CA SER A 705 -17.72 -5.48 5.97
C SER A 705 -17.80 -6.66 5.00
N GLU A 706 -18.97 -7.30 4.94
CA GLU A 706 -19.23 -8.45 4.08
C GLU A 706 -20.44 -8.18 3.18
N ILE A 707 -20.38 -8.68 1.94
CA ILE A 707 -21.53 -8.76 1.05
C ILE A 707 -21.63 -10.20 0.53
N GLY A 708 -22.80 -10.81 0.69
CA GLY A 708 -23.03 -12.20 0.32
C GLY A 708 -24.13 -12.35 -0.70
N ILE A 709 -23.94 -13.23 -1.69
CA ILE A 709 -24.95 -13.60 -2.68
C ILE A 709 -25.29 -15.08 -2.61
N VAL A 710 -26.57 -15.38 -2.40
CA VAL A 710 -27.07 -16.76 -2.40
C VAL A 710 -27.13 -17.25 -3.85
N ILE A 711 -26.50 -18.39 -4.13
CA ILE A 711 -26.52 -19.03 -5.44
C ILE A 711 -27.59 -20.13 -5.47
N GLU A 712 -27.69 -20.91 -4.40
CA GLU A 712 -28.64 -22.02 -4.28
C GLU A 712 -29.20 -22.11 -2.85
N GLY A 713 -30.45 -22.55 -2.72
CA GLY A 713 -31.09 -22.81 -1.43
C GLY A 713 -31.76 -21.59 -0.78
N THR A 714 -32.02 -21.72 0.52
CA THR A 714 -32.79 -20.77 1.33
C THR A 714 -32.05 -20.49 2.63
N ILE A 715 -31.45 -19.30 2.73
CA ILE A 715 -30.58 -18.90 3.83
C ILE A 715 -31.26 -17.80 4.63
N LEU A 716 -31.47 -18.01 5.92
CA LEU A 716 -31.72 -16.92 6.87
C LEU A 716 -30.39 -16.29 7.22
N SER A 717 -30.20 -15.01 6.89
CA SER A 717 -29.07 -14.21 7.40
C SER A 717 -29.57 -13.25 8.47
N GLY A 718 -28.80 -13.09 9.54
CA GLY A 718 -29.16 -12.25 10.68
C GLY A 718 -27.96 -11.47 11.21
N ILE A 719 -28.17 -10.20 11.56
CA ILE A 719 -27.16 -9.26 12.04
C ILE A 719 -27.62 -8.68 13.37
N VAL A 720 -26.70 -8.52 14.31
CA VAL A 720 -26.95 -7.93 15.64
C VAL A 720 -26.06 -6.70 15.81
N THR A 721 -26.68 -5.55 16.06
CA THR A 721 -25.98 -4.28 16.32
C THR A 721 -25.41 -4.21 17.74
N THR A 722 -24.52 -3.25 18.00
CA THR A 722 -23.98 -2.97 19.33
C THR A 722 -25.04 -2.49 20.34
N LYS A 723 -26.22 -2.10 19.85
CA LYS A 723 -27.42 -1.82 20.66
C LYS A 723 -28.31 -3.05 20.90
N ASN A 724 -27.82 -4.24 20.55
CA ASN A 724 -28.55 -5.52 20.64
C ASN A 724 -29.86 -5.54 19.81
N VAL A 725 -29.89 -4.81 18.69
CA VAL A 725 -31.02 -4.86 17.74
C VAL A 725 -30.73 -5.91 16.68
N TYR A 726 -31.65 -6.86 16.51
CA TYR A 726 -31.60 -7.91 15.50
C TYR A 726 -32.27 -7.46 14.19
N TYR A 727 -31.56 -7.62 13.09
CA TYR A 727 -32.07 -7.48 11.73
C TYR A 727 -31.85 -8.80 11.01
N GLY A 728 -32.89 -9.36 10.38
CA GLY A 728 -32.74 -10.64 9.70
C GLY A 728 -33.81 -10.88 8.64
N LYS A 729 -33.41 -11.59 7.60
CA LYS A 729 -34.30 -11.92 6.47
C LYS A 729 -33.83 -13.20 5.79
N VAL A 730 -34.79 -13.90 5.20
CA VAL A 730 -34.52 -15.07 4.36
C VAL A 730 -34.17 -14.60 2.95
N ALA A 731 -32.99 -15.01 2.49
CA ALA A 731 -32.49 -14.82 1.14
C ALA A 731 -32.50 -16.14 0.37
N THR A 732 -32.81 -16.06 -0.93
CA THR A 732 -32.87 -17.16 -1.88
C THR A 732 -31.98 -16.85 -3.10
N ALA A 733 -31.84 -17.81 -4.02
CA ALA A 733 -30.96 -17.68 -5.19
C ALA A 733 -31.07 -16.31 -5.90
N GLY A 734 -29.91 -15.66 -6.08
CA GLY A 734 -29.73 -14.35 -6.68
C GLY A 734 -29.94 -13.15 -5.74
N GLN A 735 -30.41 -13.37 -4.51
CA GLN A 735 -30.54 -12.32 -3.50
C GLN A 735 -29.25 -12.14 -2.72
N VAL A 736 -29.04 -10.90 -2.28
CA VAL A 736 -27.83 -10.41 -1.64
C VAL A 736 -28.15 -9.96 -0.21
N PHE A 737 -27.21 -10.15 0.72
CA PHE A 737 -27.22 -9.54 2.05
C PHE A 737 -25.93 -8.78 2.29
N ALA A 738 -25.96 -7.77 3.16
CA ALA A 738 -24.78 -6.98 3.53
C ALA A 738 -24.63 -6.89 5.05
N VAL A 739 -23.42 -7.13 5.54
CA VAL A 739 -23.08 -7.12 6.97
C VAL A 739 -22.07 -6.00 7.23
N PRO A 740 -22.40 -5.04 8.11
CA PRO A 740 -21.45 -4.03 8.54
C PRO A 740 -20.26 -4.61 9.30
N ARG A 741 -19.08 -4.00 9.11
CA ARG A 741 -17.82 -4.43 9.74
C ARG A 741 -17.97 -4.67 11.24
N GLY A 742 -17.44 -5.80 11.71
CA GLY A 742 -17.33 -6.13 13.14
C GLY A 742 -18.63 -6.52 13.83
N LEU A 743 -19.80 -6.38 13.19
CA LEU A 743 -21.06 -6.80 13.78
C LEU A 743 -21.18 -8.33 13.82
N VAL A 744 -21.84 -8.82 14.87
CA VAL A 744 -22.14 -10.24 15.02
C VAL A 744 -23.26 -10.60 14.06
N HIS A 745 -23.06 -11.67 13.28
CA HIS A 745 -24.03 -12.17 12.33
C HIS A 745 -23.93 -13.69 12.19
N PHE A 746 -24.91 -14.29 11.52
CA PHE A 746 -24.99 -15.73 11.28
C PHE A 746 -25.83 -16.04 10.05
N GLU A 747 -25.65 -17.25 9.52
CA GLU A 747 -26.48 -17.79 8.45
C GLU A 747 -27.01 -19.16 8.82
N LEU A 748 -28.29 -19.42 8.53
CA LEU A 748 -28.94 -20.70 8.76
C LEU A 748 -29.63 -21.18 7.49
N ASN A 749 -29.33 -22.38 7.04
CA ASN A 749 -30.05 -23.02 5.95
C ASN A 749 -31.41 -23.52 6.42
N LEU A 750 -32.48 -22.80 6.07
CA LEU A 750 -33.86 -23.18 6.35
C LEU A 750 -34.43 -24.18 5.34
N GLY A 751 -33.71 -24.39 4.23
CA GLY A 751 -34.09 -25.33 3.18
C GLY A 751 -33.93 -26.79 3.61
N GLN A 752 -34.67 -27.66 2.92
CA GLN A 752 -34.53 -29.12 3.05
C GLN A 752 -33.39 -29.69 2.18
N THR A 753 -32.80 -28.85 1.32
CA THR A 753 -31.68 -29.19 0.44
C THR A 753 -30.41 -28.47 0.89
N LYS A 754 -29.28 -28.82 0.28
CA LYS A 754 -28.06 -28.02 0.44
C LYS A 754 -28.29 -26.59 -0.05
N ALA A 755 -27.48 -25.67 0.46
CA ALA A 755 -27.45 -24.28 0.04
C ALA A 755 -26.00 -23.84 -0.21
N LEU A 756 -25.82 -22.84 -1.07
CA LEU A 756 -24.53 -22.29 -1.47
C LEU A 756 -24.64 -20.77 -1.58
N PHE A 757 -23.69 -20.06 -0.98
CA PHE A 757 -23.48 -18.65 -1.26
C PHE A 757 -22.00 -18.32 -1.41
N PHE A 758 -21.73 -17.20 -2.07
CA PHE A 758 -20.40 -16.58 -2.12
C PHE A 758 -20.44 -15.26 -1.37
N THR A 759 -19.36 -14.92 -0.67
CA THR A 759 -19.24 -13.64 0.03
C THR A 759 -17.95 -12.94 -0.33
N ALA A 760 -18.00 -11.62 -0.40
CA ALA A 760 -16.84 -10.78 -0.60
C ALA A 760 -16.66 -9.84 0.60
N PHE A 761 -15.42 -9.42 0.82
CA PHE A 761 -15.01 -8.58 1.93
C PHE A 761 -14.19 -7.42 1.44
N ASN A 762 -14.31 -6.24 2.06
CA ASN A 762 -13.43 -5.09 1.80
C ASN A 762 -12.11 -5.15 2.59
N SER A 763 -11.57 -6.36 2.75
CA SER A 763 -10.23 -6.64 3.23
C SER A 763 -9.71 -7.90 2.55
N HIS A 764 -8.43 -7.94 2.26
CA HIS A 764 -7.71 -9.11 1.78
C HIS A 764 -7.54 -10.21 2.85
N LEU A 765 -7.77 -9.86 4.12
CA LEU A 765 -7.65 -10.75 5.27
C LEU A 765 -8.64 -10.33 6.37
N PRO A 766 -9.95 -10.55 6.16
CA PRO A 766 -11.01 -10.05 7.05
C PRO A 766 -10.88 -10.58 8.50
N GLY A 767 -10.36 -11.81 8.64
CA GLY A 767 -10.37 -12.55 9.90
C GLY A 767 -11.78 -12.99 10.29
N SER A 768 -11.90 -13.93 11.23
CA SER A 768 -13.20 -14.34 11.74
C SER A 768 -13.09 -14.70 13.22
N THR A 769 -14.02 -14.19 14.01
CA THR A 769 -14.21 -14.56 15.42
C THR A 769 -15.48 -15.39 15.51
N VAL A 770 -15.35 -16.72 15.59
CA VAL A 770 -16.50 -17.63 15.70
C VAL A 770 -16.89 -17.77 17.17
N LEU A 771 -17.96 -17.09 17.60
CA LEU A 771 -18.26 -16.86 19.01
C LEU A 771 -18.32 -18.16 19.84
N PRO A 772 -19.06 -19.22 19.42
CA PRO A 772 -19.11 -20.45 20.22
C PRO A 772 -17.73 -21.09 20.42
N LEU A 773 -16.88 -21.08 19.40
CA LEU A 773 -15.52 -21.63 19.49
C LEU A 773 -14.61 -20.73 20.33
N SER A 774 -14.66 -19.41 20.11
CA SER A 774 -13.86 -18.45 20.87
C SER A 774 -14.22 -18.41 22.35
N LEU A 775 -15.46 -18.70 22.72
CA LEU A 775 -15.91 -18.66 24.12
C LEU A 775 -15.72 -19.99 24.85
N PHE A 776 -15.94 -21.11 24.16
CA PHE A 776 -15.97 -22.43 24.80
C PHE A 776 -14.84 -23.38 24.39
N ALA A 777 -14.07 -23.05 23.34
CA ALA A 777 -12.95 -23.86 22.83
C ALA A 777 -11.62 -23.09 22.74
N ALA A 778 -11.52 -21.90 23.34
CA ALA A 778 -10.28 -21.13 23.35
C ALA A 778 -9.10 -21.90 23.97
N ALA A 779 -7.90 -21.65 23.45
CA ALA A 779 -6.66 -22.22 23.98
C ALA A 779 -5.66 -21.07 24.30
N PRO A 780 -5.31 -20.83 25.58
CA PRO A 780 -5.87 -21.48 26.78
C PRO A 780 -7.35 -21.14 26.99
N SER A 781 -8.06 -22.00 27.74
CA SER A 781 -9.50 -21.86 27.98
C SER A 781 -9.82 -20.61 28.80
N ILE A 782 -10.95 -19.95 28.49
CA ILE A 782 -11.47 -18.85 29.29
C ILE A 782 -11.77 -19.36 30.71
N PRO A 783 -11.34 -18.64 31.77
CA PRO A 783 -11.56 -19.07 33.15
C PRO A 783 -13.03 -19.36 33.45
N MET A 784 -13.27 -20.45 34.19
CA MET A 784 -14.64 -20.90 34.52
C MET A 784 -15.46 -19.79 35.19
N GLU A 785 -14.87 -19.09 36.16
CA GLU A 785 -15.52 -17.97 36.88
C GLU A 785 -15.96 -16.84 35.93
N VAL A 786 -15.21 -16.58 34.86
CA VAL A 786 -15.60 -15.56 33.87
C VAL A 786 -16.84 -16.03 33.11
N LEU A 787 -16.88 -17.30 32.67
CA LEU A 787 -18.00 -17.82 31.90
C LEU A 787 -19.27 -17.98 32.73
N THR A 788 -19.19 -18.51 33.95
CA THR A 788 -20.37 -18.65 34.83
C THR A 788 -20.99 -17.30 35.18
N LYS A 789 -20.16 -16.29 35.49
CA LYS A 789 -20.64 -14.92 35.71
C LYS A 789 -21.20 -14.26 34.44
N THR A 790 -20.62 -14.55 33.28
CA THR A 790 -21.07 -13.96 32.00
C THR A 790 -22.42 -14.53 31.56
N TYR A 791 -22.60 -15.86 31.67
CA TYR A 791 -23.79 -16.55 31.19
C TYR A 791 -24.88 -16.74 32.25
N LEU A 792 -24.60 -16.41 33.52
CA LEU A 792 -25.53 -16.53 34.64
C LEU A 792 -26.02 -17.97 34.85
N VAL A 793 -25.12 -18.93 34.66
CA VAL A 793 -25.36 -20.37 34.84
C VAL A 793 -24.27 -20.99 35.70
N ASP A 794 -24.55 -22.18 36.23
CA ASP A 794 -23.58 -22.95 37.02
C ASP A 794 -22.45 -23.54 36.16
N GLU A 795 -21.44 -24.11 36.85
CA GLU A 795 -20.29 -24.72 36.19
C GLU A 795 -20.68 -25.95 35.36
N ASP A 796 -21.72 -26.69 35.76
CA ASP A 796 -22.19 -27.87 35.03
C ASP A 796 -22.74 -27.49 33.65
N ALA A 797 -23.49 -26.39 33.55
CA ALA A 797 -23.96 -25.85 32.28
C ALA A 797 -22.80 -25.37 31.38
N ILE A 798 -21.80 -24.67 31.95
CA ILE A 798 -20.61 -24.26 31.19
C ILE A 798 -19.82 -25.48 30.71
N ASN A 799 -19.61 -26.48 31.57
CA ASN A 799 -18.94 -27.73 31.21
C ASN A 799 -19.71 -28.48 30.12
N ALA A 800 -21.03 -28.51 30.18
CA ALA A 800 -21.87 -29.08 29.14
C ALA A 800 -21.66 -28.36 27.79
N MET A 801 -21.58 -27.03 27.77
CA MET A 801 -21.27 -26.27 26.55
C MET A 801 -19.83 -26.52 26.05
N LYS A 802 -18.82 -26.45 26.93
CA LYS A 802 -17.42 -26.74 26.58
C LYS A 802 -17.26 -28.15 25.99
N SER A 803 -17.95 -29.14 26.55
CA SER A 803 -17.90 -30.53 26.07
C SER A 803 -18.33 -30.71 24.61
N LYS A 804 -19.09 -29.77 24.05
CA LYS A 804 -19.51 -29.81 22.64
C LYS A 804 -18.41 -29.41 21.65
N PHE A 805 -17.31 -28.80 22.13
CA PHE A 805 -16.26 -28.21 21.29
C PHE A 805 -14.85 -28.72 21.62
N VAL A 806 -14.75 -29.86 22.31
CA VAL A 806 -13.47 -30.56 22.51
C VAL A 806 -13.21 -31.41 21.27
N PHE A 807 -12.17 -31.06 20.52
CA PHE A 807 -11.72 -31.77 19.32
C PHE A 807 -10.47 -32.60 19.58
#